data_AF-A0A7Y0LF80-F1
#
_entry.id   AF-A0A7Y0LF80-F1
#
_cell.length_a   1.000
_cell.length_b   1.000
_cell.length_c   1.000
_cell.angle_alpha   90.00
_cell.angle_beta   90.00
_cell.angle_gamma   90.00
#
_symmetry.space_group_name_H-M   'P 1'
#
loop_
_entity.id
_entity.type
_entity.pdbx_description
1 polymer ?
#
loop_
_entity_poly.entity_id
_entity_poly.type
_entity_poly.pdbx_seq_one_letter_code
_entity_poly.pdbx_strand_id
1 'polypeptide(L)'
;MGFESAPVRPIAQTKDGNTLLVTNTSNNTLELFAMNEAGELDYIESVDVGLEPVAVAVHENHAWVVNHLSDSISIVDLSQSPARVIRTLLVGDEPRDIVFAKNKAFITTAHRGQQRNNPKLANVKGAGDPQLHTAGIGRADIWIFDAQMLGENLGGKPLEITSMFGDTLRGLVVSPDQNTVYAAVLNSGNQTTAVHEAVMCYGYEDDEYGAYPCQVLDGKSSPNGLADGYLPGGRTAPGVNADGEYQPWTSMIVKYDRDSGQWRDTKGRNFSNGIRFHLPDNDVFAIDTDSHNTIASYQHVGTTLFNLAVSPTTGELFVSNTDANNATRFEGPGDFGGSTVQGNIAKSQISVITPQTGAVKARHLNRHINYQDLKGNGDIKAHSLSTPLQLAVSNDGQWLYSAIIGSNKVAVIPTSQLTNDNYWDGEGEEFDPLQLSSDYLSIIGGPAGLLLNEEKQSLYVFTRFDNSLVRVDLASKQETQRIAMATTEPEDYMAGRAMLYDANRSSSNGESSCASCHIFGDTDHLSWNLGNPDASNGANPQPFPTENLSELGCLLVGPDEASCQLLEIINGNGNKRSFASMKGPMGTQTLRGMQHHGHMHWRGDRSVGYFGDDVAQTLDERKSFKNFIVAFEGLLGLDIELPATVDANDKSAQVVALEQDIDKFADFMLKVALPPNPVRGLDNSLSASAQLGEQFFHGERRADGAAEDTSLNGDSVDGVNCQGCHGVDHAKGFYGSRGEIAHGGEIQILKVPQLRNLYTRVGMFGLPDREGFLPSHTKEHQGDQIRGFGFLHDGATDQLLNFLKGGVFDNGEIGCPEGADERYGCHFNDGEIGIPDEETRQGLVDYMMEFDNDLAPIVGQQVTLNSQSVDQVEVRVQLLEQRAQTPFVSKLLGGEVTECDLIALGVIDNEKRGFFFDVAQQKYRSDKASEALLSSDELITLAISEQNSLTLTCTVPGKGWQAALDNNLDGILNADQSL
;
A
#
# COMPACT_ATOMS: atom_id res chain seq x y z
N MET A 1 13.22 -8.94 -10.63
CA MET A 1 12.27 -8.17 -9.80
C MET A 1 11.64 -7.04 -10.61
N GLY A 2 10.55 -6.46 -10.12
CA GLY A 2 9.85 -5.29 -10.66
C GLY A 2 8.98 -4.61 -9.59
N PHE A 3 8.20 -3.61 -9.98
CA PHE A 3 7.26 -2.92 -9.09
C PHE A 3 5.81 -3.01 -9.63
N GLU A 4 4.85 -2.67 -8.78
CA GLU A 4 3.43 -2.61 -9.12
C GLU A 4 2.86 -1.22 -8.82
N SER A 5 3.39 -0.19 -9.50
CA SER A 5 2.85 1.17 -9.37
C SER A 5 1.55 1.30 -10.15
N ALA A 6 0.62 2.04 -9.57
CA ALA A 6 -0.75 2.12 -10.07
C ALA A 6 -0.95 3.38 -10.92
N PRO A 7 -1.41 3.26 -12.18
CA PRO A 7 -1.78 4.42 -12.99
C PRO A 7 -2.86 5.26 -12.30
N VAL A 8 -2.76 6.58 -12.44
CA VAL A 8 -3.78 7.52 -11.92
C VAL A 8 -4.40 8.29 -13.07
N ARG A 9 -3.58 8.97 -13.88
CA ARG A 9 -4.03 9.69 -15.08
C ARG A 9 -2.99 9.54 -16.19
N PRO A 10 -2.81 8.32 -16.74
CA PRO A 10 -1.68 7.98 -17.60
C PRO A 10 -1.77 8.54 -19.02
N ILE A 11 -2.88 9.17 -19.42
CA ILE A 11 -3.08 9.70 -20.77
C ILE A 11 -3.39 11.20 -20.70
N ALA A 12 -2.71 11.98 -21.54
CA ALA A 12 -3.01 13.39 -21.79
C ALA A 12 -2.97 13.72 -23.29
N GLN A 13 -3.39 14.93 -23.64
CA GLN A 13 -3.36 15.44 -25.01
C GLN A 13 -2.78 16.86 -25.03
N THR A 14 -2.08 17.21 -26.09
CA THR A 14 -1.61 18.58 -26.33
C THR A 14 -2.79 19.53 -26.55
N LYS A 15 -2.58 20.82 -26.25
CA LYS A 15 -3.62 21.85 -26.36
C LYS A 15 -4.17 22.02 -27.78
N ASP A 16 -3.37 21.76 -28.80
CA ASP A 16 -3.79 21.81 -30.21
C ASP A 16 -4.57 20.56 -30.65
N GLY A 17 -4.65 19.53 -29.80
CA GLY A 17 -5.36 18.30 -30.07
C GLY A 17 -4.64 17.31 -30.99
N ASN A 18 -3.41 17.60 -31.41
CA ASN A 18 -2.73 16.80 -32.44
C ASN A 18 -1.81 15.71 -31.90
N THR A 19 -1.44 15.75 -30.61
CA THR A 19 -0.54 14.76 -30.01
C THR A 19 -1.16 14.19 -28.74
N LEU A 20 -1.19 12.87 -28.64
CA LEU A 20 -1.58 12.13 -27.45
C LEU A 20 -0.33 11.62 -26.74
N LEU A 21 -0.29 11.74 -25.42
CA LEU A 21 0.83 11.32 -24.59
C LEU A 21 0.37 10.23 -23.62
N VAL A 22 1.19 9.18 -23.45
CA VAL A 22 0.91 8.08 -22.52
C VAL A 22 2.12 7.79 -21.65
N THR A 23 1.93 7.72 -20.33
CA THR A 23 2.96 7.20 -19.43
C THR A 23 3.07 5.68 -19.59
N ASN A 24 4.24 5.21 -19.99
CA ASN A 24 4.54 3.79 -20.10
C ASN A 24 5.31 3.33 -18.87
N THR A 25 4.54 2.94 -17.83
CA THR A 25 5.08 2.53 -16.52
C THR A 25 6.11 1.42 -16.64
N SER A 26 5.87 0.42 -17.51
CA SER A 26 6.72 -0.76 -17.70
C SER A 26 8.06 -0.47 -18.39
N ASN A 27 8.22 0.72 -18.96
CA ASN A 27 9.43 1.12 -19.70
C ASN A 27 10.08 2.41 -19.16
N ASN A 28 9.46 3.06 -18.16
CA ASN A 28 9.92 4.34 -17.59
C ASN A 28 9.99 5.48 -18.63
N THR A 29 9.03 5.52 -19.54
CA THR A 29 8.98 6.47 -20.66
C THR A 29 7.65 7.20 -20.76
N LEU A 30 7.66 8.32 -21.48
CA LEU A 30 6.48 8.99 -22.00
C LEU A 30 6.40 8.73 -23.51
N GLU A 31 5.36 8.05 -23.97
CA GLU A 31 5.12 7.75 -25.38
C GLU A 31 4.29 8.87 -26.04
N LEU A 32 4.72 9.33 -27.21
CA LEU A 32 4.05 10.36 -28.00
C LEU A 32 3.45 9.75 -29.27
N PHE A 33 2.18 10.06 -29.52
CA PHE A 33 1.45 9.62 -30.71
C PHE A 33 0.82 10.82 -31.44
N ALA A 34 1.03 10.91 -32.75
CA ALA A 34 0.32 11.84 -33.60
C ALA A 34 -1.12 11.38 -33.76
N MET A 35 -2.06 12.31 -33.66
CA MET A 35 -3.48 12.04 -33.78
C MET A 35 -4.03 12.67 -35.05
N ASN A 36 -4.56 11.84 -35.96
CA ASN A 36 -5.09 12.33 -37.22
C ASN A 36 -6.52 12.91 -37.09
N GLU A 37 -7.11 13.38 -38.20
CA GLU A 37 -8.47 13.93 -38.20
C GLU A 37 -9.54 12.92 -37.75
N ALA A 38 -9.36 11.64 -38.05
CA ALA A 38 -10.25 10.56 -37.63
C ALA A 38 -9.98 10.09 -36.19
N GLY A 39 -8.91 10.57 -35.54
CA GLY A 39 -8.50 10.14 -34.21
C GLY A 39 -7.61 8.89 -34.19
N GLU A 40 -7.17 8.37 -35.33
CA GLU A 40 -6.19 7.28 -35.34
C GLU A 40 -4.82 7.80 -34.88
N LEU A 41 -4.07 6.91 -34.24
CA LEU A 41 -2.79 7.23 -33.64
C LEU A 41 -1.63 6.67 -34.45
N ASP A 42 -0.65 7.50 -34.74
CA ASP A 42 0.64 7.10 -35.31
C ASP A 42 1.73 7.36 -34.28
N TYR A 43 2.57 6.36 -34.00
CA TYR A 43 3.68 6.51 -33.06
C TYR A 43 4.69 7.56 -33.56
N ILE A 44 5.08 8.49 -32.68
CA ILE A 44 6.11 9.51 -32.96
C ILE A 44 7.42 9.07 -32.32
N GLU A 45 7.46 9.05 -31.00
CA GLU A 45 8.69 8.84 -30.24
C GLU A 45 8.43 8.50 -28.76
N SER A 46 9.45 7.97 -28.08
CA SER A 46 9.47 7.69 -26.63
C SER A 46 10.46 8.61 -25.93
N VAL A 47 10.08 9.22 -24.81
CA VAL A 47 10.95 10.09 -24.01
C VAL A 47 11.25 9.43 -22.67
N ASP A 48 12.54 9.23 -22.36
CA ASP A 48 12.97 8.70 -21.06
C ASP A 48 12.62 9.67 -19.93
N VAL A 49 11.95 9.16 -18.88
CA VAL A 49 11.56 9.92 -17.69
C VAL A 49 12.03 9.20 -16.42
N GLY A 50 11.45 9.51 -15.27
CA GLY A 50 11.77 8.82 -14.03
C GLY A 50 11.12 7.44 -13.96
N LEU A 51 11.46 6.68 -12.92
CA LEU A 51 10.97 5.33 -12.72
C LEU A 51 9.49 5.32 -12.33
N GLU A 52 8.77 4.33 -12.88
CA GLU A 52 7.35 4.08 -12.64
C GLU A 52 6.45 5.32 -12.88
N PRO A 53 6.40 5.87 -14.12
CA PRO A 53 5.52 6.99 -14.42
C PRO A 53 4.05 6.58 -14.37
N VAL A 54 3.21 7.36 -13.67
CA VAL A 54 1.80 7.02 -13.38
C VAL A 54 0.76 8.07 -13.81
N ALA A 55 1.21 9.30 -14.06
CA ALA A 55 0.36 10.38 -14.53
C ALA A 55 1.12 11.38 -15.41
N VAL A 56 0.40 12.03 -16.33
CA VAL A 56 0.92 13.12 -17.15
C VAL A 56 -0.11 14.23 -17.28
N ALA A 57 0.34 15.48 -17.19
CA ALA A 57 -0.47 16.65 -17.53
C ALA A 57 0.31 17.58 -18.47
N VAL A 58 -0.40 18.24 -19.39
CA VAL A 58 0.19 19.20 -20.33
C VAL A 58 -0.08 20.62 -19.86
N HIS A 59 0.96 21.43 -19.76
CA HIS A 59 0.87 22.87 -19.51
C HIS A 59 1.68 23.61 -20.57
N GLU A 60 0.98 24.41 -21.39
CA GLU A 60 1.53 25.06 -22.58
C GLU A 60 2.15 24.02 -23.54
N ASN A 61 3.45 24.09 -23.80
CA ASN A 61 4.19 23.16 -24.66
C ASN A 61 5.02 22.15 -23.85
N HIS A 62 4.73 22.00 -22.56
CA HIS A 62 5.45 21.09 -21.67
C HIS A 62 4.54 19.96 -21.18
N ALA A 63 5.04 18.74 -21.20
CA ALA A 63 4.43 17.63 -20.46
C ALA A 63 5.11 17.50 -19.09
N TRP A 64 4.31 17.42 -18.03
CA TRP A 64 4.76 17.17 -16.68
C TRP A 64 4.37 15.74 -16.31
N VAL A 65 5.39 14.89 -16.15
CA VAL A 65 5.23 13.45 -15.92
C VAL A 65 5.54 13.13 -14.47
N VAL A 66 4.58 12.50 -13.78
CA VAL A 66 4.70 12.08 -12.39
C VAL A 66 5.36 10.71 -12.33
N ASN A 67 6.55 10.64 -11.73
CA ASN A 67 7.34 9.42 -11.61
C ASN A 67 7.24 8.89 -10.18
N HIS A 68 6.43 7.85 -9.97
CA HIS A 68 6.00 7.40 -8.64
C HIS A 68 7.15 6.86 -7.78
N LEU A 69 8.07 6.09 -8.36
CA LEU A 69 9.20 5.52 -7.62
C LEU A 69 10.37 6.49 -7.49
N SER A 70 10.46 7.46 -8.40
CA SER A 70 11.55 8.43 -8.45
C SER A 70 11.33 9.68 -7.61
N ASP A 71 10.21 9.79 -6.89
CA ASP A 71 9.83 10.95 -6.06
C ASP A 71 9.98 12.30 -6.78
N SER A 72 9.58 12.34 -8.05
CA SER A 72 9.94 13.44 -8.93
C SER A 72 8.99 13.63 -10.11
N ILE A 73 9.11 14.79 -10.72
CA ILE A 73 8.35 15.19 -11.92
C ILE A 73 9.32 15.51 -13.04
N SER A 74 9.15 14.86 -14.19
CA SER A 74 9.90 15.18 -15.40
C SER A 74 9.14 16.22 -16.22
N ILE A 75 9.76 17.36 -16.50
CA ILE A 75 9.23 18.39 -17.40
C ILE A 75 9.85 18.19 -18.77
N VAL A 76 9.03 17.76 -19.72
CA VAL A 76 9.43 17.47 -21.11
C VAL A 76 9.03 18.63 -22.01
N ASP A 77 9.99 19.18 -22.76
CA ASP A 77 9.74 20.14 -23.84
C ASP A 77 9.29 19.41 -25.11
N LEU A 78 8.03 19.65 -25.51
CA LEU A 78 7.40 19.05 -26.68
C LEU A 78 7.63 19.88 -27.96
N SER A 79 8.23 21.07 -27.85
CA SER A 79 8.47 21.97 -28.99
C SER A 79 9.74 21.62 -29.77
N GLN A 80 10.56 20.72 -29.23
CA GLN A 80 11.81 20.26 -29.84
C GLN A 80 11.63 18.84 -30.38
N SER A 81 12.44 18.49 -31.39
CA SER A 81 12.52 17.15 -31.94
C SER A 81 13.99 16.70 -31.97
N PRO A 82 14.36 15.63 -31.23
CA PRO A 82 13.51 14.87 -30.31
C PRO A 82 13.04 15.70 -29.10
N ALA A 83 11.86 15.37 -28.57
CA ALA A 83 11.39 15.89 -27.29
C ALA A 83 12.34 15.48 -26.16
N ARG A 84 12.52 16.33 -25.15
CA ARG A 84 13.54 16.09 -24.10
C ARG A 84 13.15 16.65 -22.74
N VAL A 85 13.59 15.98 -21.69
CA VAL A 85 13.45 16.47 -20.31
C VAL A 85 14.33 17.70 -20.12
N ILE A 86 13.72 18.84 -19.83
CA ILE A 86 14.43 20.10 -19.56
C ILE A 86 14.59 20.36 -18.06
N ARG A 87 13.83 19.64 -17.22
CA ARG A 87 13.90 19.80 -15.77
C ARG A 87 13.34 18.58 -15.05
N THR A 88 13.98 18.19 -13.96
CA THR A 88 13.42 17.29 -12.95
C THR A 88 13.07 18.11 -11.69
N LEU A 89 11.82 18.04 -11.26
CA LEU A 89 11.42 18.53 -9.93
C LEU A 89 11.51 17.38 -8.93
N LEU A 90 11.91 17.66 -7.70
CA LEU A 90 11.92 16.69 -6.60
C LEU A 90 10.77 17.03 -5.65
N VAL A 91 9.97 16.04 -5.28
CA VAL A 91 8.79 16.17 -4.42
C VAL A 91 8.83 15.16 -3.28
N GLY A 92 7.75 15.02 -2.52
CA GLY A 92 7.61 14.00 -1.48
C GLY A 92 7.50 12.59 -2.08
N ASP A 93 7.58 11.60 -1.20
CA ASP A 93 7.49 10.17 -1.53
C ASP A 93 6.17 9.82 -2.23
N GLU A 94 6.23 8.86 -3.17
CA GLU A 94 5.09 8.33 -3.91
C GLU A 94 4.19 9.42 -4.56
N PRO A 95 4.72 10.29 -5.45
CA PRO A 95 3.89 11.23 -6.16
C PRO A 95 2.94 10.49 -7.11
N ARG A 96 1.67 10.91 -7.18
CA ARG A 96 0.60 10.12 -7.83
C ARG A 96 -0.13 10.84 -8.95
N ASP A 97 -0.54 12.08 -8.74
CA ASP A 97 -1.33 12.85 -9.70
C ASP A 97 -0.88 14.30 -9.77
N ILE A 98 -1.23 14.97 -10.87
CA ILE A 98 -0.91 16.37 -11.12
C ILE A 98 -2.06 17.06 -11.86
N VAL A 99 -2.43 18.26 -11.40
CA VAL A 99 -3.36 19.15 -12.12
C VAL A 99 -2.86 20.59 -12.12
N PHE A 100 -3.33 21.37 -13.10
CA PHE A 100 -3.03 22.80 -13.20
C PHE A 100 -4.26 23.65 -12.93
N ALA A 101 -4.11 24.68 -12.11
CA ALA A 101 -5.12 25.73 -11.93
C ALA A 101 -4.42 27.09 -11.78
N LYS A 102 -4.84 28.09 -12.56
CA LYS A 102 -4.28 29.47 -12.50
C LYS A 102 -2.74 29.51 -12.53
N ASN A 103 -2.12 28.77 -13.45
CA ASN A 103 -0.65 28.61 -13.61
C ASN A 103 0.08 27.96 -12.43
N LYS A 104 -0.62 27.34 -11.49
CA LYS A 104 -0.02 26.54 -10.42
C LYS A 104 -0.18 25.06 -10.71
N ALA A 105 0.87 24.28 -10.51
CA ALA A 105 0.83 22.83 -10.51
C ALA A 105 0.54 22.32 -9.09
N PHE A 106 -0.45 21.46 -8.94
CA PHE A 106 -0.80 20.78 -7.68
C PHE A 106 -0.47 19.31 -7.84
N ILE A 107 0.36 18.77 -6.95
CA ILE A 107 0.91 17.42 -7.06
C ILE A 107 0.68 16.66 -5.76
N THR A 108 0.03 15.51 -5.81
CA THR A 108 -0.22 14.67 -4.61
C THR A 108 0.98 13.81 -4.27
N THR A 109 1.35 13.76 -2.99
CA THR A 109 2.41 12.88 -2.45
C THR A 109 2.00 12.30 -1.09
N ALA A 110 2.74 11.31 -0.61
CA ALA A 110 2.72 10.95 0.81
C ALA A 110 3.41 12.04 1.66
N HIS A 111 3.04 12.16 2.94
CA HIS A 111 3.68 13.07 3.90
C HIS A 111 4.99 12.51 4.47
N ARG A 112 5.93 12.24 3.57
CA ARG A 112 7.28 11.72 3.86
C ARG A 112 8.16 11.92 2.63
N GLY A 113 9.39 11.40 2.68
CA GLY A 113 10.38 11.55 1.61
C GLY A 113 11.45 12.59 1.94
N GLN A 114 12.67 12.33 1.48
CA GLN A 114 13.86 13.07 1.89
C GLN A 114 13.81 14.54 1.45
N GLN A 115 13.16 14.83 0.33
CA GLN A 115 13.08 16.19 -0.20
C GLN A 115 12.22 17.12 0.67
N ARG A 116 11.24 16.60 1.42
CA ARG A 116 10.42 17.38 2.35
C ARG A 116 11.28 18.05 3.44
N ASN A 117 12.34 17.37 3.86
CA ASN A 117 13.28 17.82 4.89
C ASN A 117 14.46 18.64 4.33
N ASN A 118 14.49 18.94 3.03
CA ASN A 118 15.62 19.62 2.42
C ASN A 118 15.82 21.02 3.04
N PRO A 119 17.02 21.38 3.54
CA PRO A 119 17.28 22.69 4.16
C PRO A 119 16.95 23.89 3.26
N LYS A 120 17.00 23.72 1.93
CA LYS A 120 16.61 24.77 0.97
C LYS A 120 15.10 25.06 0.93
N LEU A 121 14.30 24.18 1.53
CA LEU A 121 12.86 24.34 1.70
C LEU A 121 12.48 24.78 3.11
N ALA A 122 13.43 25.06 4.02
CA ALA A 122 13.12 25.44 5.41
C ALA A 122 12.23 26.69 5.54
N ASN A 123 12.14 27.54 4.50
CA ASN A 123 11.29 28.71 4.46
C ASN A 123 9.97 28.50 3.68
N VAL A 124 9.71 27.29 3.19
CA VAL A 124 8.48 26.89 2.52
C VAL A 124 7.50 26.37 3.59
N LYS A 125 6.29 26.92 3.60
CA LYS A 125 5.22 26.46 4.50
C LYS A 125 4.94 24.97 4.24
N GLY A 126 4.88 24.18 5.32
CA GLY A 126 4.60 22.75 5.28
C GLY A 126 5.79 21.83 5.01
N ALA A 127 6.97 22.37 4.69
CA ALA A 127 8.21 21.59 4.63
C ALA A 127 8.78 21.33 6.04
N GLY A 128 9.71 20.37 6.16
CA GLY A 128 10.39 20.01 7.41
C GLY A 128 10.00 18.63 7.94
N ASP A 129 10.03 18.47 9.25
CA ASP A 129 9.79 17.21 9.96
C ASP A 129 8.35 16.69 9.73
N PRO A 130 8.15 15.43 9.26
CA PRO A 130 6.82 14.83 9.07
C PRO A 130 6.09 14.48 10.38
N GLN A 131 6.73 14.66 11.53
CA GLN A 131 6.13 14.47 12.85
C GLN A 131 5.41 13.12 12.95
N LEU A 132 6.09 12.03 12.58
CA LEU A 132 5.53 10.68 12.49
C LEU A 132 4.95 10.20 13.83
N HIS A 133 5.42 10.72 14.96
CA HIS A 133 4.97 10.31 16.30
C HIS A 133 3.99 11.29 16.96
N THR A 134 3.48 12.26 16.20
CA THR A 134 2.55 13.28 16.71
C THR A 134 1.13 13.02 16.25
N ALA A 135 0.19 12.99 17.20
CA ALA A 135 -1.24 12.85 16.94
C ALA A 135 -1.83 14.09 16.24
N GLY A 136 -2.92 13.90 15.50
CA GLY A 136 -3.65 15.02 14.87
C GLY A 136 -2.92 15.68 13.68
N ILE A 137 -1.85 15.07 13.18
CA ILE A 137 -1.16 15.52 11.96
C ILE A 137 -1.85 14.92 10.73
N GLY A 138 -2.27 15.78 9.80
CA GLY A 138 -2.69 15.36 8.47
C GLY A 138 -1.49 14.91 7.63
N ARG A 139 -1.61 13.79 6.91
CA ARG A 139 -0.49 13.13 6.20
C ARG A 139 -0.68 13.03 4.68
N ALA A 140 -1.68 13.73 4.16
CA ALA A 140 -2.03 13.74 2.75
C ALA A 140 -1.48 15.04 2.09
N ASP A 141 -0.30 14.99 1.50
CA ASP A 141 0.41 16.18 1.02
C ASP A 141 0.05 16.58 -0.42
N ILE A 142 -0.01 17.89 -0.67
CA ILE A 142 -0.01 18.50 -2.00
C ILE A 142 1.14 19.50 -2.10
N TRP A 143 2.02 19.27 -3.06
CA TRP A 143 3.09 20.18 -3.43
C TRP A 143 2.59 21.15 -4.50
N ILE A 144 2.75 22.45 -4.25
CA ILE A 144 2.23 23.50 -5.13
C ILE A 144 3.39 24.27 -5.74
N PHE A 145 3.54 24.24 -7.06
CA PHE A 145 4.57 25.00 -7.79
C PHE A 145 3.93 26.09 -8.64
N ASP A 146 4.62 27.23 -8.77
CA ASP A 146 4.36 28.17 -9.86
C ASP A 146 4.96 27.59 -11.14
N ALA A 147 4.12 27.26 -12.13
CA ALA A 147 4.56 26.59 -13.35
C ALA A 147 5.49 27.46 -14.21
N GLN A 148 5.51 28.78 -13.99
CA GLN A 148 6.36 29.73 -14.71
C GLN A 148 7.60 30.13 -13.90
N MET A 149 7.64 29.85 -12.60
CA MET A 149 8.72 30.24 -11.70
C MET A 149 9.13 29.10 -10.75
N LEU A 150 9.87 28.13 -11.29
CA LEU A 150 10.33 26.94 -10.55
C LEU A 150 11.54 27.22 -9.64
N GLY A 151 12.21 28.36 -9.81
CA GLY A 151 13.41 28.74 -9.06
C GLY A 151 14.67 27.92 -9.41
N GLU A 152 15.79 28.26 -8.77
CA GLU A 152 17.12 27.69 -9.06
C GLU A 152 17.52 26.52 -8.15
N ASN A 153 16.68 26.13 -7.19
CA ASN A 153 16.95 24.99 -6.29
C ASN A 153 17.02 23.67 -7.08
N LEU A 154 17.85 22.71 -6.66
CA LEU A 154 18.03 21.39 -7.32
C LEU A 154 16.74 20.78 -7.89
N GLY A 155 15.70 20.62 -7.06
CA GLY A 155 14.40 20.05 -7.43
C GLY A 155 13.28 21.07 -7.66
N GLY A 156 13.64 22.34 -7.90
CA GLY A 156 12.71 23.46 -7.88
C GLY A 156 12.34 23.92 -6.46
N LYS A 157 11.55 25.00 -6.37
CA LYS A 157 11.05 25.55 -5.11
C LYS A 157 9.52 25.66 -5.17
N PRO A 158 8.78 24.82 -4.43
CA PRO A 158 7.33 24.97 -4.32
C PRO A 158 6.98 26.29 -3.60
N LEU A 159 5.80 26.81 -3.91
CA LEU A 159 5.17 27.91 -3.19
C LEU A 159 4.84 27.50 -1.76
N GLU A 160 4.26 26.32 -1.60
CA GLU A 160 3.96 25.67 -0.32
C GLU A 160 3.74 24.16 -0.49
N ILE A 161 3.76 23.46 0.64
CA ILE A 161 3.28 22.09 0.79
C ILE A 161 2.09 22.17 1.74
N THR A 162 0.91 21.77 1.28
CA THR A 162 -0.30 21.74 2.12
C THR A 162 -0.65 20.30 2.47
N SER A 163 -1.03 20.05 3.72
CA SER A 163 -1.30 18.71 4.24
C SER A 163 -2.76 18.59 4.64
N MET A 164 -3.47 17.64 4.05
CA MET A 164 -4.86 17.33 4.36
C MET A 164 -4.95 16.29 5.48
N PHE A 165 -6.06 16.30 6.21
CA PHE A 165 -6.31 15.38 7.31
C PHE A 165 -6.73 13.98 6.81
N GLY A 166 -5.79 13.27 6.20
CA GLY A 166 -5.91 11.89 5.71
C GLY A 166 -4.53 11.23 5.58
N ASP A 167 -4.47 9.97 5.14
CA ASP A 167 -3.23 9.17 5.07
C ASP A 167 -2.35 9.49 3.86
N THR A 168 -2.83 9.23 2.63
CA THR A 168 -2.14 9.61 1.40
C THR A 168 -3.16 10.01 0.34
N LEU A 169 -2.86 11.03 -0.47
CA LEU A 169 -3.75 11.42 -1.57
C LEU A 169 -3.49 10.56 -2.81
N ARG A 170 -4.47 10.53 -3.71
CA ARG A 170 -4.31 9.95 -5.04
C ARG A 170 -4.79 10.90 -6.11
N GLY A 171 -6.08 10.88 -6.45
CA GLY A 171 -6.65 11.66 -7.55
C GLY A 171 -6.88 13.12 -7.20
N LEU A 172 -6.66 13.98 -8.19
CA LEU A 172 -6.95 15.41 -8.19
C LEU A 172 -7.93 15.76 -9.32
N VAL A 173 -8.76 16.77 -9.12
CA VAL A 173 -9.54 17.39 -10.21
C VAL A 173 -9.76 18.88 -9.94
N VAL A 174 -9.85 19.69 -10.98
CA VAL A 174 -10.03 21.15 -10.88
C VAL A 174 -11.46 21.52 -11.24
N SER A 175 -12.08 22.44 -10.48
CA SER A 175 -13.39 22.97 -10.83
C SER A 175 -13.37 23.70 -12.19
N PRO A 176 -14.50 23.76 -12.93
CA PRO A 176 -14.53 24.42 -14.24
C PRO A 176 -14.08 25.89 -14.24
N ASP A 177 -14.29 26.60 -13.14
CA ASP A 177 -13.87 27.99 -12.95
C ASP A 177 -12.42 28.14 -12.48
N GLN A 178 -11.69 27.04 -12.29
CA GLN A 178 -10.34 26.95 -11.75
C GLN A 178 -10.17 27.61 -10.38
N ASN A 179 -11.24 27.77 -9.60
CA ASN A 179 -11.14 28.34 -8.26
C ASN A 179 -10.85 27.28 -7.20
N THR A 180 -11.21 26.02 -7.46
CA THR A 180 -11.09 24.92 -6.48
C THR A 180 -10.33 23.73 -7.08
N VAL A 181 -9.40 23.17 -6.32
CA VAL A 181 -8.85 21.83 -6.55
C VAL A 181 -9.50 20.87 -5.56
N TYR A 182 -10.00 19.74 -6.05
CA TYR A 182 -10.49 18.66 -5.21
C TYR A 182 -9.46 17.54 -5.14
N ALA A 183 -9.25 16.98 -3.96
CA ALA A 183 -8.26 15.93 -3.71
C ALA A 183 -8.87 14.77 -2.91
N ALA A 184 -8.62 13.53 -3.34
CA ALA A 184 -9.14 12.32 -2.70
C ALA A 184 -8.05 11.56 -1.92
N VAL A 185 -8.38 11.11 -0.71
CA VAL A 185 -7.55 10.22 0.12
C VAL A 185 -7.67 8.79 -0.38
N LEU A 186 -6.55 8.14 -0.72
CA LEU A 186 -6.55 6.78 -1.26
C LEU A 186 -7.13 5.78 -0.25
N ASN A 187 -6.51 5.69 0.94
CA ASN A 187 -6.92 4.78 2.00
C ASN A 187 -7.59 5.61 3.11
N SER A 188 -8.88 5.89 2.94
CA SER A 188 -9.63 6.75 3.88
C SER A 188 -10.16 5.99 5.10
N GLY A 189 -10.41 4.69 4.93
CA GLY A 189 -11.05 3.87 5.95
C GLY A 189 -12.57 3.99 5.92
N ASN A 190 -13.25 3.37 6.88
CA ASN A 190 -14.72 3.29 6.90
C ASN A 190 -15.28 3.35 8.33
N GLN A 191 -14.61 4.15 9.17
CA GLN A 191 -14.85 4.31 10.59
C GLN A 191 -14.86 2.99 11.39
N THR A 192 -13.91 2.10 11.09
CA THR A 192 -13.64 0.89 11.88
C THR A 192 -12.29 0.99 12.59
N THR A 193 -12.18 0.30 13.72
CA THR A 193 -10.94 0.14 14.51
C THR A 193 -11.03 -1.16 15.31
N ALA A 194 -10.00 -1.51 16.08
CA ALA A 194 -9.98 -2.65 16.99
C ALA A 194 -9.81 -2.18 18.44
N VAL A 195 -10.59 -2.79 19.34
CA VAL A 195 -10.29 -2.76 20.77
C VAL A 195 -9.25 -3.84 21.05
N HIS A 196 -8.11 -3.43 21.59
CA HIS A 196 -6.99 -4.31 21.90
C HIS A 196 -7.38 -5.40 22.90
N GLU A 197 -6.91 -6.64 22.72
CA GLU A 197 -7.24 -7.77 23.58
C GLU A 197 -6.94 -7.55 25.07
N ALA A 198 -5.88 -6.81 25.40
CA ALA A 198 -5.47 -6.52 26.77
C ALA A 198 -6.24 -5.33 27.40
N VAL A 199 -7.10 -4.67 26.63
CA VAL A 199 -8.06 -3.66 27.10
C VAL A 199 -9.45 -4.28 27.32
N MET A 200 -9.74 -5.41 26.66
CA MET A 200 -11.04 -6.07 26.74
C MET A 200 -11.24 -6.85 28.04
N CYS A 201 -12.51 -7.06 28.41
CA CYS A 201 -12.85 -8.06 29.42
C CYS A 201 -12.43 -9.47 28.95
N TYR A 202 -12.17 -10.36 29.91
CA TYR A 202 -11.86 -11.76 29.62
C TYR A 202 -13.05 -12.47 28.94
N GLY A 203 -12.75 -13.51 28.16
CA GLY A 203 -13.74 -14.39 27.54
C GLY A 203 -14.64 -13.76 26.47
N TYR A 204 -15.76 -14.45 26.26
CA TYR A 204 -16.79 -14.21 25.25
C TYR A 204 -18.17 -14.04 25.88
N GLU A 205 -19.09 -13.40 25.16
CA GLU A 205 -20.45 -13.14 25.65
C GLU A 205 -21.25 -14.42 25.94
N ASP A 206 -20.85 -15.56 25.36
CA ASP A 206 -21.44 -16.88 25.53
C ASP A 206 -20.70 -17.77 26.57
N ASP A 207 -19.72 -17.22 27.30
CA ASP A 207 -19.04 -17.90 28.40
C ASP A 207 -19.17 -17.16 29.76
N GLU A 208 -18.70 -17.81 30.83
CA GLU A 208 -18.84 -17.30 32.20
C GLU A 208 -17.97 -16.08 32.52
N TYR A 209 -16.94 -15.81 31.71
CA TYR A 209 -16.00 -14.72 31.91
C TYR A 209 -16.46 -13.45 31.18
N GLY A 210 -16.92 -13.57 29.93
CA GLY A 210 -17.27 -12.45 29.07
C GLY A 210 -18.72 -11.98 29.16
N ALA A 211 -19.58 -12.70 29.90
CA ALA A 211 -20.97 -12.32 30.11
C ALA A 211 -21.17 -11.09 31.03
N TYR A 212 -20.12 -10.61 31.71
CA TYR A 212 -20.22 -9.52 32.69
C TYR A 212 -19.36 -8.30 32.33
N PRO A 213 -19.84 -7.08 32.62
CA PRO A 213 -19.04 -5.86 32.46
C PRO A 213 -17.74 -5.87 33.27
N CYS A 214 -16.69 -5.28 32.70
CA CYS A 214 -15.43 -4.98 33.38
C CYS A 214 -15.07 -3.50 33.17
N GLN A 215 -14.01 -3.00 33.83
CA GLN A 215 -13.50 -1.65 33.61
C GLN A 215 -12.20 -1.70 32.81
N VAL A 216 -11.97 -0.70 31.96
CA VAL A 216 -10.62 -0.46 31.42
C VAL A 216 -9.65 -0.15 32.56
N LEU A 217 -8.37 -0.53 32.40
CA LEU A 217 -7.39 -0.50 33.49
C LEU A 217 -7.21 0.89 34.12
N ASP A 218 -7.25 1.95 33.31
CA ASP A 218 -7.15 3.35 33.76
C ASP A 218 -8.43 3.91 34.41
N GLY A 219 -9.55 3.16 34.36
CA GLY A 219 -10.87 3.59 34.86
C GLY A 219 -11.48 4.79 34.13
N LYS A 220 -10.94 5.20 32.96
CA LYS A 220 -11.37 6.41 32.26
C LYS A 220 -12.47 6.13 31.25
N SER A 221 -13.46 7.01 31.24
CA SER A 221 -14.48 7.04 30.20
C SER A 221 -14.04 7.87 29.01
N SER A 222 -14.27 7.36 27.80
CA SER A 222 -14.19 8.11 26.55
C SER A 222 -15.54 8.71 26.16
N PRO A 223 -15.59 9.66 25.20
CA PRO A 223 -16.85 10.22 24.72
C PRO A 223 -17.87 9.13 24.38
N ASN A 224 -19.10 9.30 24.88
CA ASN A 224 -20.23 8.36 24.72
C ASN A 224 -19.99 6.92 25.22
N GLY A 225 -18.91 6.67 25.95
CA GLY A 225 -18.68 5.40 26.64
C GLY A 225 -19.55 5.23 27.87
N LEU A 226 -19.56 4.01 28.42
CA LEU A 226 -20.24 3.75 29.69
C LEU A 226 -19.57 4.54 30.82
N ALA A 227 -20.32 4.83 31.88
CA ALA A 227 -19.78 5.52 33.05
C ALA A 227 -18.61 4.74 33.67
N ASP A 228 -17.74 5.42 34.40
CA ASP A 228 -16.65 4.82 35.20
C ASP A 228 -15.75 3.84 34.42
N GLY A 229 -15.50 4.11 33.13
CA GLY A 229 -14.63 3.28 32.29
C GLY A 229 -15.17 1.86 31.99
N TYR A 230 -16.46 1.57 32.22
CA TYR A 230 -16.98 0.22 31.99
C TYR A 230 -17.01 -0.17 30.50
N LEU A 231 -16.73 -1.44 30.23
CA LEU A 231 -17.00 -2.15 28.98
C LEU A 231 -18.21 -3.08 29.21
N PRO A 232 -18.99 -3.41 28.16
CA PRO A 232 -20.24 -4.14 28.30
C PRO A 232 -20.06 -5.64 28.55
N GLY A 233 -18.83 -6.15 28.43
CA GLY A 233 -18.47 -7.55 28.57
C GLY A 233 -17.29 -7.92 27.65
N GLY A 234 -17.08 -9.22 27.50
CA GLY A 234 -16.05 -9.79 26.63
C GLY A 234 -16.39 -9.72 25.14
N ARG A 235 -15.67 -10.52 24.36
CA ARG A 235 -15.78 -10.59 22.90
C ARG A 235 -17.15 -11.10 22.46
N THR A 236 -17.63 -10.67 21.30
CA THR A 236 -18.89 -11.15 20.74
C THR A 236 -18.78 -12.62 20.32
N ALA A 237 -19.84 -13.40 20.57
CA ALA A 237 -19.94 -14.83 20.27
C ALA A 237 -19.74 -15.11 18.77
N PRO A 238 -19.42 -16.36 18.40
CA PRO A 238 -19.21 -17.52 19.28
C PRO A 238 -17.81 -17.56 19.91
N GLY A 239 -17.73 -18.08 21.13
CA GLY A 239 -16.47 -18.35 21.85
C GLY A 239 -15.80 -19.67 21.48
N VAL A 240 -16.52 -20.56 20.78
CA VAL A 240 -16.04 -21.85 20.26
C VAL A 240 -16.29 -21.96 18.75
N ASN A 241 -15.63 -22.89 18.07
CA ASN A 241 -15.96 -23.28 16.69
C ASN A 241 -17.01 -24.42 16.66
N ALA A 242 -17.35 -24.90 15.46
CA ALA A 242 -18.34 -25.97 15.24
C ALA A 242 -17.96 -27.31 15.91
N ASP A 243 -16.67 -27.53 16.21
CA ASP A 243 -16.19 -28.72 16.93
C ASP A 243 -16.23 -28.54 18.46
N GLY A 244 -16.59 -27.35 18.95
CA GLY A 244 -16.56 -27.01 20.37
C GLY A 244 -15.17 -26.61 20.90
N GLU A 245 -14.20 -26.38 20.01
CA GLU A 245 -12.87 -25.88 20.39
C GLU A 245 -12.90 -24.37 20.62
N TYR A 246 -12.28 -23.91 21.71
CA TYR A 246 -12.25 -22.50 22.09
C TYR A 246 -11.41 -21.64 21.13
N GLN A 247 -11.87 -20.40 20.94
CA GLN A 247 -11.13 -19.38 20.21
C GLN A 247 -10.14 -18.64 21.15
N PRO A 248 -8.93 -18.27 20.68
CA PRO A 248 -8.03 -17.40 21.42
C PRO A 248 -8.61 -16.00 21.66
N TRP A 249 -8.34 -15.43 22.84
CA TRP A 249 -8.83 -14.13 23.31
C TRP A 249 -8.23 -12.93 22.55
N THR A 250 -8.54 -12.80 21.28
CA THR A 250 -8.02 -11.79 20.35
C THR A 250 -8.69 -10.43 20.45
N SER A 251 -8.12 -9.39 19.83
CA SER A 251 -8.76 -8.09 19.68
C SER A 251 -10.12 -8.18 19.00
N MET A 252 -10.92 -7.12 19.07
CA MET A 252 -12.25 -7.10 18.45
C MET A 252 -12.48 -5.83 17.63
N ILE A 253 -12.88 -6.01 16.37
CA ILE A 253 -13.26 -4.89 15.49
C ILE A 253 -14.55 -4.26 15.99
N VAL A 254 -14.56 -2.93 16.06
CA VAL A 254 -15.73 -2.08 16.35
C VAL A 254 -15.89 -1.05 15.24
N LYS A 255 -17.13 -0.65 14.98
CA LYS A 255 -17.48 0.39 14.01
C LYS A 255 -18.15 1.57 14.71
N TYR A 256 -17.84 2.78 14.28
CA TYR A 256 -18.46 3.99 14.81
C TYR A 256 -19.91 4.10 14.33
N ASP A 257 -20.84 4.20 15.28
CA ASP A 257 -22.26 4.44 15.02
C ASP A 257 -22.52 5.94 15.07
N ARG A 258 -22.76 6.54 13.91
CA ARG A 258 -22.88 8.00 13.76
C ARG A 258 -24.09 8.60 14.48
N ASP A 259 -25.17 7.84 14.63
CA ASP A 259 -26.40 8.31 15.26
C ASP A 259 -26.24 8.42 16.78
N SER A 260 -25.59 7.44 17.41
CA SER A 260 -25.33 7.44 18.85
C SER A 260 -23.98 8.03 19.25
N GLY A 261 -23.06 8.19 18.31
CA GLY A 261 -21.67 8.59 18.57
C GLY A 261 -20.85 7.54 19.33
N GLN A 262 -21.23 6.27 19.25
CA GLN A 262 -20.60 5.17 20.01
C GLN A 262 -19.78 4.26 19.10
N TRP A 263 -18.66 3.74 19.62
CA TRP A 263 -17.99 2.59 19.02
C TRP A 263 -18.72 1.31 19.41
N ARG A 264 -19.21 0.57 18.42
CA ARG A 264 -20.04 -0.62 18.64
C ARG A 264 -19.48 -1.85 17.95
N ASP A 265 -19.65 -2.99 18.62
CA ASP A 265 -19.39 -4.29 18.00
C ASP A 265 -20.51 -4.71 17.04
N THR A 266 -20.43 -5.91 16.48
CA THR A 266 -21.43 -6.44 15.53
C THR A 266 -22.80 -6.72 16.14
N LYS A 267 -22.95 -6.68 17.48
CA LYS A 267 -24.24 -6.79 18.19
C LYS A 267 -24.80 -5.43 18.62
N GLY A 268 -24.05 -4.34 18.39
CA GLY A 268 -24.44 -3.01 18.82
C GLY A 268 -24.08 -2.67 20.28
N ARG A 269 -23.26 -3.49 20.95
CA ARG A 269 -22.78 -3.22 22.32
C ARG A 269 -21.76 -2.09 22.31
N ASN A 270 -21.82 -1.19 23.29
CA ASN A 270 -21.00 0.02 23.33
C ASN A 270 -19.61 -0.23 23.95
N PHE A 271 -18.57 -0.19 23.12
CA PHE A 271 -17.16 -0.37 23.49
C PHE A 271 -16.36 0.95 23.44
N SER A 272 -17.02 2.11 23.47
CA SER A 272 -16.32 3.41 23.30
C SER A 272 -15.22 3.66 24.32
N ASN A 273 -15.30 3.08 25.53
CA ASN A 273 -14.23 3.18 26.52
C ASN A 273 -12.95 2.41 26.15
N GLY A 274 -12.98 1.52 25.16
CA GLY A 274 -11.80 0.85 24.62
C GLY A 274 -11.02 1.68 23.58
N ILE A 275 -11.59 2.81 23.12
CA ILE A 275 -11.03 3.64 22.06
C ILE A 275 -10.74 5.05 22.60
N ARG A 276 -9.63 5.67 22.19
CA ARG A 276 -9.20 7.01 22.68
C ARG A 276 -9.10 8.03 21.55
N PHE A 277 -9.89 7.88 20.49
CA PHE A 277 -9.90 8.80 19.36
C PHE A 277 -11.24 8.80 18.61
N HIS A 278 -11.40 9.78 17.71
CA HIS A 278 -12.44 9.82 16.69
C HIS A 278 -11.86 9.57 15.30
N LEU A 279 -12.67 9.04 14.40
CA LEU A 279 -12.38 8.94 12.97
C LEU A 279 -13.36 9.82 12.19
N PRO A 280 -12.97 11.03 11.78
CA PRO A 280 -13.87 11.96 11.09
C PRO A 280 -14.24 11.51 9.68
N ASP A 281 -13.49 10.56 9.08
CA ASP A 281 -13.79 10.02 7.74
C ASP A 281 -13.76 11.11 6.65
N ASN A 282 -12.76 12.00 6.69
CA ASN A 282 -12.62 13.08 5.70
C ASN A 282 -11.95 12.53 4.43
N ASP A 283 -12.74 12.24 3.41
CA ASP A 283 -12.28 11.45 2.25
C ASP A 283 -11.88 12.32 1.05
N VAL A 284 -12.60 13.42 0.84
CA VAL A 284 -12.33 14.37 -0.27
C VAL A 284 -12.25 15.78 0.27
N PHE A 285 -11.23 16.53 -0.15
CA PHE A 285 -11.00 17.91 0.25
C PHE A 285 -11.20 18.86 -0.93
N ALA A 286 -11.88 19.98 -0.69
CA ALA A 286 -11.93 21.12 -1.60
C ALA A 286 -10.92 22.17 -1.15
N ILE A 287 -10.06 22.62 -2.07
CA ILE A 287 -8.92 23.50 -1.78
C ILE A 287 -9.01 24.73 -2.67
N ASP A 288 -8.98 25.92 -2.06
CA ASP A 288 -8.97 27.17 -2.80
C ASP A 288 -7.64 27.37 -3.54
N THR A 289 -7.72 27.64 -4.83
CA THR A 289 -6.55 27.72 -5.73
C THR A 289 -5.65 28.93 -5.47
N ASP A 290 -6.17 29.98 -4.85
CA ASP A 290 -5.41 31.21 -4.60
C ASP A 290 -4.73 31.18 -3.24
N SER A 291 -5.48 30.84 -2.19
CA SER A 291 -5.04 30.79 -0.79
C SER A 291 -4.48 29.43 -0.36
N HIS A 292 -4.71 28.38 -1.13
CA HIS A 292 -4.31 26.98 -0.86
C HIS A 292 -4.89 26.36 0.42
N ASN A 293 -5.87 27.03 1.01
CA ASN A 293 -6.57 26.53 2.20
C ASN A 293 -7.65 25.53 1.79
N THR A 294 -7.82 24.50 2.62
CA THR A 294 -9.02 23.66 2.60
C THR A 294 -10.24 24.52 2.90
N ILE A 295 -11.21 24.53 1.99
CA ILE A 295 -12.48 25.27 2.13
C ILE A 295 -13.66 24.35 2.44
N ALA A 296 -13.55 23.04 2.15
CA ALA A 296 -14.49 22.01 2.58
C ALA A 296 -13.82 20.64 2.66
N SER A 297 -14.39 19.74 3.46
CA SER A 297 -14.14 18.30 3.40
C SER A 297 -15.47 17.56 3.26
N TYR A 298 -15.44 16.44 2.56
CA TYR A 298 -16.58 15.58 2.31
C TYR A 298 -16.30 14.21 2.91
N GLN A 299 -17.26 13.73 3.70
CA GLN A 299 -17.12 12.51 4.49
C GLN A 299 -17.96 11.38 3.91
N HIS A 300 -17.58 10.14 4.20
CA HIS A 300 -18.34 8.93 3.84
C HIS A 300 -18.52 8.73 2.34
N VAL A 301 -17.51 9.13 1.57
CA VAL A 301 -17.40 8.95 0.12
C VAL A 301 -17.07 7.50 -0.20
N GLY A 302 -16.24 6.83 0.60
CA GLY A 302 -15.89 5.42 0.39
C GLY A 302 -14.67 5.00 1.22
N THR A 303 -14.32 3.72 1.20
CA THR A 303 -13.18 3.20 1.96
C THR A 303 -11.84 3.41 1.26
N THR A 304 -11.80 3.06 -0.04
CA THR A 304 -10.62 3.24 -0.90
C THR A 304 -11.01 4.06 -2.12
N LEU A 305 -10.44 5.25 -2.31
CA LEU A 305 -10.79 6.17 -3.42
C LEU A 305 -9.71 6.17 -4.50
N PHE A 306 -10.11 5.93 -5.75
CA PHE A 306 -9.19 5.75 -6.87
C PHE A 306 -8.99 7.00 -7.72
N ASN A 307 -10.06 7.72 -8.04
CA ASN A 307 -10.00 8.92 -8.88
C ASN A 307 -11.21 9.86 -8.72
N LEU A 308 -11.10 11.06 -9.29
CA LEU A 308 -12.13 12.10 -9.30
C LEU A 308 -12.37 12.60 -10.73
N ALA A 309 -13.63 12.89 -11.07
CA ALA A 309 -14.00 13.69 -12.23
C ALA A 309 -15.05 14.73 -11.86
N VAL A 310 -15.04 15.88 -12.52
CA VAL A 310 -16.03 16.94 -12.34
C VAL A 310 -16.93 17.03 -13.55
N SER A 311 -18.24 17.20 -13.32
CA SER A 311 -19.18 17.53 -14.37
C SER A 311 -18.92 18.93 -14.91
N PRO A 312 -18.68 19.11 -16.22
CA PRO A 312 -18.44 20.43 -16.80
C PRO A 312 -19.69 21.31 -16.78
N THR A 313 -20.89 20.71 -16.68
CA THR A 313 -22.17 21.44 -16.75
C THR A 313 -22.80 21.70 -15.38
N THR A 314 -22.63 20.78 -14.41
CA THR A 314 -23.25 20.89 -13.08
C THR A 314 -22.24 21.22 -11.98
N GLY A 315 -20.96 20.94 -12.18
CA GLY A 315 -19.93 21.05 -11.14
C GLY A 315 -20.00 19.97 -10.06
N GLU A 316 -20.86 18.96 -10.21
CA GLU A 316 -20.88 17.77 -9.35
C GLU A 316 -19.58 16.96 -9.53
N LEU A 317 -19.13 16.32 -8.46
CA LEU A 317 -17.96 15.44 -8.50
C LEU A 317 -18.42 13.98 -8.49
N PHE A 318 -17.74 13.17 -9.29
CA PHE A 318 -17.84 11.72 -9.27
C PHE A 318 -16.53 11.14 -8.75
N VAL A 319 -16.63 10.23 -7.78
CA VAL A 319 -15.48 9.62 -7.11
C VAL A 319 -15.55 8.11 -7.29
N SER A 320 -14.60 7.53 -8.02
CA SER A 320 -14.50 6.08 -8.14
C SER A 320 -13.90 5.51 -6.86
N ASN A 321 -14.56 4.54 -6.23
CA ASN A 321 -14.13 4.01 -4.95
C ASN A 321 -14.63 2.58 -4.71
N THR A 322 -14.19 2.00 -3.59
CA THR A 322 -14.79 0.79 -3.01
C THR A 322 -15.13 1.00 -1.55
N ASP A 323 -16.14 0.27 -1.06
CA ASP A 323 -16.57 0.29 0.34
C ASP A 323 -16.40 -1.10 0.98
N ALA A 324 -15.53 -1.20 1.99
CA ALA A 324 -15.10 -2.46 2.59
C ALA A 324 -16.07 -2.95 3.68
N ASN A 325 -16.27 -4.27 3.75
CA ASN A 325 -17.14 -4.95 4.71
C ASN A 325 -16.37 -5.57 5.90
N ASN A 326 -15.29 -4.94 6.34
CA ASN A 326 -14.38 -5.49 7.37
C ASN A 326 -14.98 -5.54 8.80
N ALA A 327 -16.09 -4.82 9.04
CA ALA A 327 -16.83 -4.92 10.30
C ALA A 327 -17.64 -6.23 10.42
N THR A 328 -17.92 -6.90 9.31
CA THR A 328 -18.62 -8.19 9.32
C THR A 328 -17.64 -9.29 9.66
N ARG A 329 -18.04 -10.13 10.60
CA ARG A 329 -17.43 -11.44 10.89
C ARG A 329 -18.29 -12.48 10.18
N PHE A 330 -17.84 -13.64 9.78
CA PHE A 330 -16.50 -14.21 9.70
C PHE A 330 -16.15 -14.51 8.23
N GLU A 331 -15.05 -15.19 7.95
CA GLU A 331 -15.00 -15.97 6.69
C GLU A 331 -15.74 -17.33 6.88
N GLY A 332 -15.87 -18.11 5.80
CA GLY A 332 -16.61 -19.38 5.84
C GLY A 332 -18.11 -19.26 5.57
N PRO A 333 -18.85 -20.37 5.54
CA PRO A 333 -20.27 -20.39 5.15
C PRO A 333 -21.19 -19.68 6.14
N GLY A 334 -20.80 -19.56 7.42
CA GLY A 334 -21.59 -18.91 8.45
C GLY A 334 -22.72 -19.77 9.01
N ASP A 335 -22.67 -21.10 8.81
CA ASP A 335 -23.70 -22.05 9.29
C ASP A 335 -23.74 -22.11 10.83
N PHE A 336 -22.57 -22.18 11.46
CA PHE A 336 -22.37 -22.10 12.90
C PHE A 336 -22.17 -20.67 13.37
N GLY A 337 -21.37 -19.88 12.63
CA GLY A 337 -21.02 -18.51 12.99
C GLY A 337 -22.15 -17.48 12.87
N GLY A 338 -23.19 -17.78 12.08
CA GLY A 338 -24.34 -16.91 11.84
C GLY A 338 -24.04 -15.63 11.05
N SER A 339 -22.84 -15.51 10.46
CA SER A 339 -22.39 -14.31 9.76
C SER A 339 -21.21 -14.63 8.83
N THR A 340 -21.13 -13.99 7.66
CA THR A 340 -20.07 -14.24 6.66
C THR A 340 -19.77 -13.02 5.79
N VAL A 341 -18.51 -12.89 5.37
CA VAL A 341 -18.04 -11.93 4.35
C VAL A 341 -17.86 -12.56 2.96
N GLN A 342 -18.07 -13.87 2.80
CA GLN A 342 -17.84 -14.57 1.53
C GLN A 342 -18.60 -13.89 0.37
N GLY A 343 -17.88 -13.59 -0.72
CA GLY A 343 -18.43 -12.90 -1.89
C GLY A 343 -18.84 -11.43 -1.68
N ASN A 344 -18.75 -10.88 -0.46
CA ASN A 344 -19.13 -9.49 -0.12
C ASN A 344 -18.00 -8.80 0.65
N ILE A 345 -16.87 -8.58 -0.04
CA ILE A 345 -15.63 -8.10 0.56
C ILE A 345 -15.57 -6.58 0.49
N ALA A 346 -15.54 -6.03 -0.73
CA ALA A 346 -15.51 -4.60 -0.97
C ALA A 346 -16.40 -4.28 -2.18
N LYS A 347 -17.42 -3.45 -1.97
CA LYS A 347 -18.39 -3.10 -3.01
C LYS A 347 -17.83 -2.03 -3.92
N SER A 348 -17.94 -2.20 -5.23
CA SER A 348 -17.52 -1.19 -6.20
C SER A 348 -18.54 -0.05 -6.28
N GLN A 349 -18.08 1.19 -6.18
CA GLN A 349 -18.95 2.36 -6.10
C GLN A 349 -18.47 3.53 -6.96
N ILE A 350 -19.43 4.39 -7.31
CA ILE A 350 -19.18 5.78 -7.69
C ILE A 350 -19.94 6.66 -6.71
N SER A 351 -19.21 7.49 -5.97
CA SER A 351 -19.84 8.43 -5.04
C SER A 351 -19.99 9.79 -5.70
N VAL A 352 -21.17 10.39 -5.54
CA VAL A 352 -21.50 11.72 -6.07
C VAL A 352 -21.39 12.74 -4.96
N ILE A 353 -20.63 13.80 -5.18
CA ILE A 353 -20.55 14.96 -4.28
C ILE A 353 -21.19 16.15 -5.00
N THR A 354 -22.11 16.84 -4.33
CA THR A 354 -22.65 18.14 -4.77
C THR A 354 -21.97 19.25 -3.96
N PRO A 355 -20.90 19.90 -4.47
CA PRO A 355 -20.08 20.80 -3.66
C PRO A 355 -20.84 21.95 -3.01
N GLN A 356 -21.89 22.44 -3.67
CA GLN A 356 -22.68 23.59 -3.22
C GLN A 356 -23.52 23.29 -1.99
N THR A 357 -23.93 22.03 -1.79
CA THR A 357 -24.74 21.60 -0.64
C THR A 357 -23.94 20.78 0.37
N GLY A 358 -22.78 20.26 -0.03
CA GLY A 358 -22.01 19.32 0.77
C GLY A 358 -22.56 17.89 0.76
N ALA A 359 -23.60 17.61 -0.03
CA ALA A 359 -24.21 16.28 -0.08
C ALA A 359 -23.28 15.25 -0.72
N VAL A 360 -23.16 14.09 -0.08
CA VAL A 360 -22.42 12.92 -0.57
C VAL A 360 -23.40 11.76 -0.76
N LYS A 361 -23.36 11.11 -1.92
CA LYS A 361 -24.23 9.97 -2.27
C LYS A 361 -23.39 8.81 -2.80
N ALA A 362 -23.21 7.78 -1.99
CA ALA A 362 -22.53 6.55 -2.41
C ALA A 362 -23.43 5.69 -3.29
N ARG A 363 -22.98 5.35 -4.50
CA ARG A 363 -23.76 4.56 -5.48
C ARG A 363 -23.08 3.22 -5.76
N HIS A 364 -23.65 2.14 -5.21
CA HIS A 364 -23.19 0.77 -5.46
C HIS A 364 -23.51 0.32 -6.88
N LEU A 365 -22.47 -0.05 -7.64
CA LEU A 365 -22.58 -0.32 -9.08
C LEU A 365 -23.18 -1.68 -9.41
N ASN A 366 -23.22 -2.63 -8.46
CA ASN A 366 -23.58 -4.02 -8.72
C ASN A 366 -24.82 -4.47 -7.92
N ARG A 367 -25.90 -3.69 -7.99
CA ARG A 367 -27.17 -3.96 -7.27
C ARG A 367 -27.84 -5.28 -7.65
N HIS A 368 -27.46 -5.88 -8.78
CA HIS A 368 -27.96 -7.18 -9.24
C HIS A 368 -27.35 -8.37 -8.49
N ILE A 369 -26.22 -8.20 -7.80
CA ILE A 369 -25.54 -9.30 -7.09
C ILE A 369 -26.37 -9.72 -5.86
N ASN A 370 -26.66 -11.01 -5.78
CA ASN A 370 -27.19 -11.60 -4.55
C ASN A 370 -26.03 -12.08 -3.67
N TYR A 371 -25.63 -11.27 -2.69
CA TYR A 371 -24.56 -11.63 -1.75
C TYR A 371 -24.90 -12.77 -0.78
N GLN A 372 -26.16 -13.22 -0.74
CA GLN A 372 -26.55 -14.41 0.03
C GLN A 372 -26.31 -15.71 -0.74
N ASP A 373 -26.07 -15.63 -2.05
CA ASP A 373 -25.80 -16.79 -2.91
C ASP A 373 -24.36 -16.74 -3.42
N LEU A 374 -23.46 -17.39 -2.67
CA LEU A 374 -22.03 -17.32 -2.95
C LEU A 374 -21.68 -17.81 -4.36
N LYS A 375 -22.31 -18.86 -4.88
CA LYS A 375 -21.95 -19.47 -6.17
C LYS A 375 -22.94 -19.15 -7.30
N GLY A 376 -24.19 -18.80 -7.01
CA GLY A 376 -25.26 -18.65 -8.02
C GLY A 376 -25.28 -17.34 -8.82
N ASN A 377 -24.25 -16.48 -8.71
CA ASN A 377 -24.16 -15.23 -9.48
C ASN A 377 -23.53 -15.41 -10.89
N GLY A 378 -23.18 -16.64 -11.30
CA GLY A 378 -22.45 -16.90 -12.54
C GLY A 378 -23.11 -16.34 -13.81
N ASP A 379 -24.44 -16.47 -13.94
CA ASP A 379 -25.19 -16.02 -15.13
C ASP A 379 -25.25 -14.48 -15.26
N ILE A 380 -25.15 -13.75 -14.14
CA ILE A 380 -25.26 -12.29 -14.11
C ILE A 380 -23.90 -11.59 -13.94
N LYS A 381 -22.84 -12.35 -13.70
CA LYS A 381 -21.47 -11.88 -13.51
C LYS A 381 -20.97 -10.98 -14.63
N ALA A 382 -21.36 -11.26 -15.87
CA ALA A 382 -20.94 -10.47 -17.03
C ALA A 382 -21.39 -9.01 -16.97
N HIS A 383 -22.38 -8.67 -16.14
CA HIS A 383 -22.88 -7.31 -15.93
C HIS A 383 -22.09 -6.55 -14.84
N SER A 384 -21.33 -7.25 -14.01
CA SER A 384 -20.64 -6.68 -12.85
C SER A 384 -19.43 -5.82 -13.21
N LEU A 385 -19.14 -4.87 -12.34
CA LEU A 385 -17.98 -3.99 -12.36
C LEU A 385 -17.16 -4.19 -11.09
N SER A 386 -15.90 -4.56 -11.24
CA SER A 386 -14.90 -4.63 -10.16
C SER A 386 -14.32 -3.24 -9.89
N THR A 387 -13.03 -3.14 -9.55
CA THR A 387 -12.34 -1.91 -9.14
C THR A 387 -12.45 -0.79 -10.20
N PRO A 388 -13.20 0.30 -9.92
CA PRO A 388 -13.28 1.44 -10.81
C PRO A 388 -12.08 2.37 -10.61
N LEU A 389 -11.39 2.73 -11.69
CA LEU A 389 -10.21 3.59 -11.68
C LEU A 389 -10.51 4.98 -12.27
N GLN A 390 -9.80 5.41 -13.32
CA GLN A 390 -9.95 6.75 -13.87
C GLN A 390 -11.36 6.99 -14.43
N LEU A 391 -11.86 8.21 -14.21
CA LEU A 391 -13.15 8.71 -14.67
C LEU A 391 -13.00 9.80 -15.75
N ALA A 392 -13.96 9.91 -16.65
CA ALA A 392 -14.17 11.07 -17.52
C ALA A 392 -15.67 11.34 -17.71
N VAL A 393 -16.05 12.62 -17.76
CA VAL A 393 -17.44 13.05 -18.01
C VAL A 393 -17.52 13.64 -19.42
N SER A 394 -18.59 13.35 -20.17
CA SER A 394 -18.85 13.96 -21.47
C SER A 394 -19.01 15.48 -21.36
N ASN A 395 -18.72 16.23 -22.43
CA ASN A 395 -18.79 17.69 -22.44
C ASN A 395 -20.19 18.23 -22.12
N ASP A 396 -21.24 17.49 -22.46
CA ASP A 396 -22.63 17.82 -22.12
C ASP A 396 -23.02 17.42 -20.69
N GLY A 397 -22.14 16.74 -19.96
CA GLY A 397 -22.35 16.26 -18.61
C GLY A 397 -23.30 15.07 -18.48
N GLN A 398 -23.74 14.45 -19.58
CA GLN A 398 -24.75 13.38 -19.56
C GLN A 398 -24.18 12.00 -19.24
N TRP A 399 -22.91 11.75 -19.57
CA TRP A 399 -22.31 10.42 -19.47
C TRP A 399 -21.02 10.44 -18.66
N LEU A 400 -20.88 9.44 -17.80
CA LEU A 400 -19.66 9.14 -17.06
C LEU A 400 -19.03 7.87 -17.61
N TYR A 401 -17.75 7.95 -17.96
CA TYR A 401 -16.91 6.84 -18.38
C TYR A 401 -15.97 6.46 -17.23
N SER A 402 -15.85 5.16 -16.91
CA SER A 402 -14.93 4.67 -15.88
C SER A 402 -14.14 3.47 -16.39
N ALA A 403 -12.81 3.52 -16.28
CA ALA A 403 -11.96 2.35 -16.51
C ALA A 403 -12.17 1.33 -15.37
N ILE A 404 -12.46 0.06 -15.68
CA ILE A 404 -12.71 -1.01 -14.70
C ILE A 404 -11.69 -2.13 -14.91
N ILE A 405 -10.59 -2.08 -14.16
CA ILE A 405 -9.40 -2.90 -14.40
C ILE A 405 -9.67 -4.41 -14.31
N GLY A 406 -10.35 -4.85 -13.24
CA GLY A 406 -10.59 -6.27 -12.98
C GLY A 406 -11.72 -6.89 -13.80
N SER A 407 -12.44 -6.08 -14.58
CA SER A 407 -13.59 -6.55 -15.38
C SER A 407 -13.33 -6.50 -16.89
N ASN A 408 -12.18 -5.98 -17.34
CA ASN A 408 -11.88 -5.73 -18.75
C ASN A 408 -12.96 -4.86 -19.43
N LYS A 409 -13.39 -3.78 -18.75
CA LYS A 409 -14.48 -2.91 -19.21
C LYS A 409 -14.15 -1.44 -19.05
N VAL A 410 -14.76 -0.61 -19.89
CA VAL A 410 -15.07 0.79 -19.55
C VAL A 410 -16.57 0.88 -19.29
N ALA A 411 -16.95 1.25 -18.08
CA ALA A 411 -18.35 1.53 -17.75
C ALA A 411 -18.78 2.84 -18.40
N VAL A 412 -20.00 2.89 -18.93
CA VAL A 412 -20.62 4.07 -19.52
C VAL A 412 -21.96 4.26 -18.82
N ILE A 413 -22.07 5.29 -17.98
CA ILE A 413 -23.19 5.44 -17.04
C ILE A 413 -23.84 6.82 -17.22
N PRO A 414 -25.18 6.92 -17.33
CA PRO A 414 -25.86 8.21 -17.31
C PRO A 414 -25.64 8.91 -15.96
N THR A 415 -25.10 10.12 -15.97
CA THR A 415 -24.85 10.89 -14.74
C THR A 415 -26.13 11.19 -13.98
N SER A 416 -27.25 11.38 -14.69
CA SER A 416 -28.58 11.59 -14.11
C SER A 416 -29.05 10.42 -13.23
N GLN A 417 -28.67 9.18 -13.57
CA GLN A 417 -29.01 8.02 -12.75
C GLN A 417 -28.15 7.93 -11.49
N LEU A 418 -26.93 8.49 -11.49
CA LEU A 418 -26.09 8.57 -10.29
C LEU A 418 -26.55 9.70 -9.35
N THR A 419 -26.96 10.84 -9.90
CA THR A 419 -27.27 12.05 -9.11
C THR A 419 -28.68 12.03 -8.52
N ASN A 420 -29.66 11.44 -9.22
CA ASN A 420 -31.06 11.39 -8.80
C ASN A 420 -31.37 10.20 -7.87
N ASP A 421 -31.96 10.47 -6.70
CA ASP A 421 -32.27 9.45 -5.68
C ASP A 421 -33.39 8.48 -6.08
N ASN A 422 -34.25 8.88 -7.01
CA ASN A 422 -35.37 8.03 -7.48
C ASN A 422 -34.91 6.74 -8.17
N TYR A 423 -33.62 6.61 -8.53
CA TYR A 423 -33.05 5.37 -9.08
C TYR A 423 -32.49 4.44 -7.99
N TRP A 424 -32.62 4.82 -6.70
CA TRP A 424 -31.93 4.17 -5.59
C TRP A 424 -32.83 3.88 -4.38
N ASP A 425 -34.08 4.33 -4.40
CA ASP A 425 -35.01 4.26 -3.26
C ASP A 425 -35.81 2.96 -3.21
N GLY A 426 -35.73 2.11 -4.24
CA GLY A 426 -36.48 0.85 -4.33
C GLY A 426 -37.89 1.06 -4.90
N GLU A 427 -38.22 2.25 -5.42
CA GLU A 427 -39.54 2.61 -5.92
C GLU A 427 -39.50 3.05 -7.40
N GLY A 428 -40.12 2.27 -8.28
CA GLY A 428 -40.27 2.66 -9.69
C GLY A 428 -39.11 2.21 -10.58
N GLU A 429 -38.51 3.14 -11.32
CA GLU A 429 -37.37 2.86 -12.23
C GLU A 429 -36.06 2.93 -11.45
N GLU A 430 -35.34 1.82 -11.37
CA GLU A 430 -34.11 1.68 -10.56
C GLU A 430 -32.85 1.73 -11.41
N PHE A 431 -31.71 2.01 -10.77
CA PHE A 431 -30.40 1.76 -11.34
C PHE A 431 -30.23 0.24 -11.56
N ASP A 432 -30.34 -0.20 -12.82
CA ASP A 432 -30.29 -1.61 -13.20
C ASP A 432 -29.01 -1.94 -13.99
N PRO A 433 -28.00 -2.57 -13.35
CA PRO A 433 -26.78 -2.95 -14.03
C PRO A 433 -26.98 -3.98 -15.15
N LEU A 434 -28.05 -4.79 -15.11
CA LEU A 434 -28.33 -5.78 -16.15
C LEU A 434 -28.67 -5.11 -17.48
N GLN A 435 -29.36 -3.97 -17.42
CA GLN A 435 -29.67 -3.14 -18.57
C GLN A 435 -28.49 -2.25 -18.96
N LEU A 436 -27.90 -1.54 -17.99
CA LEU A 436 -26.83 -0.57 -18.23
C LEU A 436 -25.58 -1.20 -18.85
N SER A 437 -25.29 -2.46 -18.53
CA SER A 437 -24.08 -3.09 -19.05
C SER A 437 -24.08 -3.29 -20.57
N SER A 438 -25.23 -3.15 -21.23
CA SER A 438 -25.31 -3.15 -22.70
C SER A 438 -24.58 -1.95 -23.32
N ASP A 439 -24.37 -0.88 -22.55
CA ASP A 439 -23.61 0.29 -22.95
C ASP A 439 -22.12 0.22 -22.59
N TYR A 440 -21.70 -0.75 -21.76
CA TYR A 440 -20.30 -0.90 -21.36
C TYR A 440 -19.43 -1.33 -22.54
N LEU A 441 -18.21 -0.81 -22.59
CA LEU A 441 -17.25 -1.13 -23.64
C LEU A 441 -16.34 -2.26 -23.15
N SER A 442 -16.24 -3.34 -23.92
CA SER A 442 -15.34 -4.46 -23.60
C SER A 442 -13.93 -4.15 -24.07
N ILE A 443 -12.99 -3.98 -23.13
CA ILE A 443 -11.59 -3.64 -23.40
C ILE A 443 -10.71 -4.60 -22.63
N ILE A 444 -10.14 -5.57 -23.33
CA ILE A 444 -9.21 -6.53 -22.76
C ILE A 444 -7.89 -5.86 -22.37
N GLY A 445 -7.23 -6.38 -21.35
CA GLY A 445 -5.91 -5.93 -20.91
C GLY A 445 -5.91 -5.09 -19.63
N GLY A 446 -7.01 -5.06 -18.88
CA GLY A 446 -7.11 -4.32 -17.63
C GLY A 446 -7.08 -2.80 -17.84
N PRO A 447 -8.20 -2.20 -18.26
CA PRO A 447 -8.33 -0.74 -18.41
C PRO A 447 -7.98 -0.01 -17.11
N ALA A 448 -7.01 0.91 -17.18
CA ALA A 448 -6.53 1.64 -15.99
C ALA A 448 -6.59 3.16 -16.12
N GLY A 449 -6.53 3.68 -17.34
CA GLY A 449 -6.67 5.11 -17.62
C GLY A 449 -7.37 5.37 -18.94
N LEU A 450 -7.95 6.56 -19.10
CA LEU A 450 -8.72 6.90 -20.29
C LEU A 450 -8.63 8.39 -20.66
N LEU A 451 -8.88 8.69 -21.93
CA LEU A 451 -9.06 10.03 -22.46
C LEU A 451 -10.24 10.03 -23.43
N LEU A 452 -11.30 10.77 -23.08
CA LEU A 452 -12.49 10.93 -23.91
C LEU A 452 -12.27 12.10 -24.87
N ASN A 453 -12.30 11.83 -26.19
CA ASN A 453 -12.20 12.84 -27.24
C ASN A 453 -13.43 12.79 -28.15
N GLU A 454 -14.45 13.58 -27.79
CA GLU A 454 -15.71 13.62 -28.52
C GLU A 454 -15.58 14.28 -29.91
N GLU A 455 -14.65 15.22 -30.09
CA GLU A 455 -14.41 15.87 -31.39
C GLU A 455 -13.92 14.86 -32.44
N LYS A 456 -13.10 13.89 -32.01
CA LYS A 456 -12.60 12.79 -32.84
C LYS A 456 -13.46 11.52 -32.75
N GLN A 457 -14.61 11.57 -32.07
CA GLN A 457 -15.46 10.41 -31.80
C GLN A 457 -14.68 9.20 -31.24
N SER A 458 -13.69 9.46 -30.39
CA SER A 458 -12.72 8.46 -29.94
C SER A 458 -12.60 8.45 -28.42
N LEU A 459 -12.52 7.25 -27.84
CA LEU A 459 -12.08 7.01 -26.47
C LEU A 459 -10.74 6.29 -26.52
N TYR A 460 -9.71 6.86 -25.90
CA TYR A 460 -8.41 6.21 -25.75
C TYR A 460 -8.30 5.60 -24.36
N VAL A 461 -7.79 4.37 -24.26
CA VAL A 461 -7.73 3.59 -23.04
C VAL A 461 -6.34 2.99 -22.87
N PHE A 462 -5.71 3.20 -21.72
CA PHE A 462 -4.48 2.52 -21.34
C PHE A 462 -4.82 1.23 -20.61
N THR A 463 -4.18 0.15 -21.02
CA THR A 463 -4.39 -1.22 -20.52
C THR A 463 -3.14 -1.73 -19.83
N ARG A 464 -3.24 -2.07 -18.54
CA ARG A 464 -2.08 -2.34 -17.66
C ARG A 464 -1.54 -3.77 -17.79
N PHE A 465 -2.36 -4.75 -18.16
CA PHE A 465 -1.98 -6.16 -18.20
C PHE A 465 -1.09 -6.49 -19.40
N ASP A 466 -1.42 -5.96 -20.58
CA ASP A 466 -0.68 -6.17 -21.82
C ASP A 466 0.12 -4.94 -22.27
N ASN A 467 0.13 -3.86 -21.46
CA ASN A 467 0.84 -2.61 -21.73
C ASN A 467 0.50 -1.98 -23.09
N SER A 468 -0.79 -1.81 -23.37
CA SER A 468 -1.27 -1.29 -24.65
C SER A 468 -2.06 0.01 -24.52
N LEU A 469 -2.03 0.80 -25.60
CA LEU A 469 -2.95 1.90 -25.86
C LEU A 469 -4.03 1.45 -26.84
N VAL A 470 -5.29 1.61 -26.44
CA VAL A 470 -6.46 1.15 -27.20
C VAL A 470 -7.30 2.35 -27.60
N ARG A 471 -7.77 2.37 -28.86
CA ARG A 471 -8.75 3.35 -29.35
C ARG A 471 -10.08 2.66 -29.59
N VAL A 472 -11.14 3.25 -29.04
CA VAL A 472 -12.53 2.86 -29.27
C VAL A 472 -13.25 3.96 -30.03
N ASP A 473 -13.96 3.61 -31.08
CA ASP A 473 -14.85 4.53 -31.77
C ASP A 473 -16.17 4.67 -30.98
N LEU A 474 -16.56 5.90 -30.62
CA LEU A 474 -17.71 6.16 -29.74
C LEU A 474 -19.06 5.84 -30.41
N ALA A 475 -19.13 5.89 -31.74
CA ALA A 475 -20.37 5.64 -32.47
C ALA A 475 -20.66 4.14 -32.62
N SER A 476 -19.66 3.37 -33.02
CA SER A 476 -19.74 1.92 -33.21
C SER A 476 -19.51 1.13 -31.92
N LYS A 477 -18.91 1.76 -30.90
CA LYS A 477 -18.48 1.15 -29.64
C LYS A 477 -17.49 0.00 -29.82
N GLN A 478 -16.73 0.02 -30.92
CA GLN A 478 -15.74 -1.01 -31.26
C GLN A 478 -14.32 -0.52 -31.03
N GLU A 479 -13.46 -1.43 -30.56
CA GLU A 479 -12.01 -1.27 -30.62
C GLU A 479 -11.60 -1.15 -32.10
N THR A 480 -10.96 -0.05 -32.47
CA THR A 480 -10.52 0.25 -33.84
C THR A 480 -9.01 0.25 -33.99
N GLN A 481 -8.27 0.37 -32.88
CA GLN A 481 -6.82 0.36 -32.86
C GLN A 481 -6.32 -0.14 -31.51
N ARG A 482 -5.27 -0.96 -31.53
CA ARG A 482 -4.50 -1.34 -30.35
C ARG A 482 -3.02 -1.25 -30.68
N ILE A 483 -2.27 -0.54 -29.84
CA ILE A 483 -0.84 -0.35 -29.99
C ILE A 483 -0.18 -0.88 -28.71
N ALA A 484 0.54 -1.99 -28.83
CA ALA A 484 1.39 -2.48 -27.75
C ALA A 484 2.59 -1.53 -27.59
N MET A 485 2.87 -1.11 -26.36
CA MET A 485 4.00 -0.25 -26.05
C MET A 485 5.21 -1.07 -25.60
N ALA A 486 6.41 -0.55 -25.82
CA ALA A 486 7.65 -1.20 -25.40
C ALA A 486 7.64 -1.47 -23.88
N THR A 487 8.31 -2.53 -23.44
CA THR A 487 8.37 -2.91 -22.03
C THR A 487 9.70 -3.57 -21.71
N THR A 488 10.22 -3.31 -20.51
CA THR A 488 11.39 -4.01 -19.95
C THR A 488 10.98 -5.11 -18.95
N GLU A 489 9.69 -5.25 -18.69
CA GLU A 489 9.14 -6.30 -17.83
C GLU A 489 9.23 -7.67 -18.56
N PRO A 490 9.75 -8.72 -17.89
CA PRO A 490 9.77 -10.06 -18.46
C PRO A 490 8.36 -10.60 -18.76
N GLU A 491 8.23 -11.43 -19.80
CA GLU A 491 6.94 -12.03 -20.21
C GLU A 491 6.28 -12.81 -19.07
N ASP A 492 7.06 -13.57 -18.29
CA ASP A 492 6.56 -14.36 -17.16
C ASP A 492 6.04 -13.50 -15.99
N TYR A 493 6.61 -12.31 -15.80
CA TYR A 493 6.15 -11.31 -14.84
C TYR A 493 4.81 -10.72 -15.27
N MET A 494 4.69 -10.32 -16.55
CA MET A 494 3.45 -9.77 -17.09
C MET A 494 2.30 -10.79 -17.08
N ALA A 495 2.59 -12.07 -17.37
CA ALA A 495 1.59 -13.13 -17.47
C ALA A 495 0.80 -13.39 -16.18
N GLY A 496 1.38 -13.12 -15.00
CA GLY A 496 0.72 -13.30 -13.71
C GLY A 496 -0.08 -12.10 -13.21
N ARG A 497 0.12 -10.91 -13.80
CA ARG A 497 -0.42 -9.63 -13.30
C ARG A 497 -1.94 -9.61 -13.19
N ALA A 498 -2.62 -10.16 -14.20
CA ALA A 498 -4.08 -10.15 -14.24
C ALA A 498 -4.71 -10.85 -13.02
N MET A 499 -4.05 -11.87 -12.45
CA MET A 499 -4.59 -12.63 -11.31
C MET A 499 -4.72 -11.82 -10.02
N LEU A 500 -3.98 -10.71 -9.90
CA LEU A 500 -4.17 -9.77 -8.80
C LEU A 500 -5.54 -9.07 -8.88
N TYR A 501 -6.00 -8.75 -10.09
CA TYR A 501 -7.11 -7.82 -10.33
C TYR A 501 -8.37 -8.46 -10.91
N ASP A 502 -8.25 -9.53 -11.69
CA ASP A 502 -9.31 -10.08 -12.54
C ASP A 502 -10.43 -10.77 -11.73
N ALA A 503 -11.47 -9.99 -11.40
CA ALA A 503 -12.67 -10.47 -10.75
C ALA A 503 -13.47 -11.44 -11.64
N ASN A 504 -13.34 -11.33 -12.97
CA ASN A 504 -13.96 -12.29 -13.89
C ASN A 504 -13.32 -13.68 -13.82
N ARG A 505 -12.06 -13.77 -13.39
CA ARG A 505 -11.40 -15.05 -13.16
C ARG A 505 -11.45 -15.51 -11.71
N SER A 506 -11.57 -14.58 -10.75
CA SER A 506 -11.35 -14.86 -9.33
C SER A 506 -12.59 -15.08 -8.45
N SER A 507 -13.75 -14.49 -8.77
CA SER A 507 -14.98 -14.59 -7.95
C SER A 507 -16.17 -15.16 -8.74
N SER A 508 -17.29 -15.54 -8.11
CA SER A 508 -18.53 -15.91 -8.82
C SER A 508 -19.31 -14.71 -9.33
N ASN A 509 -19.18 -13.56 -8.66
CA ASN A 509 -20.01 -12.40 -8.90
C ASN A 509 -19.34 -11.31 -9.75
N GLY A 510 -18.02 -11.40 -9.97
CA GLY A 510 -17.27 -10.50 -10.87
C GLY A 510 -16.98 -9.13 -10.29
N GLU A 511 -17.18 -8.94 -8.98
CA GLU A 511 -16.88 -7.70 -8.28
C GLU A 511 -15.54 -7.75 -7.54
N SER A 512 -15.23 -8.87 -6.86
CA SER A 512 -14.07 -8.98 -5.98
C SER A 512 -12.91 -9.80 -6.56
N SER A 513 -11.69 -9.41 -6.19
CA SER A 513 -10.41 -10.09 -6.49
C SER A 513 -9.40 -9.90 -5.35
N CYS A 514 -8.17 -10.40 -5.50
CA CYS A 514 -7.12 -10.21 -4.50
C CYS A 514 -6.86 -8.71 -4.22
N ALA A 515 -6.96 -7.89 -5.26
CA ALA A 515 -6.81 -6.44 -5.20
C ALA A 515 -7.94 -5.72 -4.46
N SER A 516 -9.00 -6.42 -4.02
CA SER A 516 -10.05 -5.83 -3.16
C SER A 516 -9.55 -5.50 -1.75
N CYS A 517 -8.60 -6.28 -1.23
CA CYS A 517 -7.89 -5.97 0.03
C CYS A 517 -6.44 -5.55 -0.25
N HIS A 518 -5.78 -6.17 -1.25
CA HIS A 518 -4.39 -5.87 -1.59
C HIS A 518 -4.29 -4.81 -2.69
N ILE A 519 -4.66 -3.57 -2.34
CA ILE A 519 -4.76 -2.44 -3.27
C ILE A 519 -3.44 -2.26 -4.04
N PHE A 520 -3.43 -2.58 -5.34
CA PHE A 520 -2.23 -2.60 -6.21
C PHE A 520 -1.06 -3.46 -5.68
N GLY A 521 -1.41 -4.59 -5.07
CA GLY A 521 -0.46 -5.50 -4.44
C GLY A 521 -0.03 -5.07 -3.04
N ASP A 522 -0.54 -3.93 -2.54
CA ASP A 522 -0.21 -3.43 -1.20
C ASP A 522 -1.31 -3.78 -0.18
N THR A 523 -1.76 -2.82 0.63
CA THR A 523 -2.72 -3.00 1.71
C THR A 523 -3.81 -1.93 1.66
N ASP A 524 -5.03 -2.32 2.02
CA ASP A 524 -6.18 -1.42 2.24
C ASP A 524 -6.11 -0.66 3.58
N HIS A 525 -5.06 -0.90 4.37
CA HIS A 525 -4.85 -0.29 5.69
C HIS A 525 -5.92 -0.66 6.74
N LEU A 526 -6.68 -1.74 6.51
CA LEU A 526 -7.70 -2.25 7.43
C LEU A 526 -7.27 -3.56 8.08
N SER A 527 -7.93 -3.86 9.20
CA SER A 527 -7.96 -5.21 9.76
C SER A 527 -9.29 -5.90 9.48
N TRP A 528 -9.21 -7.22 9.32
CA TRP A 528 -10.31 -8.10 8.98
C TRP A 528 -10.37 -9.27 9.96
N ASN A 529 -11.55 -9.61 10.44
CA ASN A 529 -11.74 -10.84 11.21
C ASN A 529 -12.18 -11.98 10.28
N LEU A 530 -11.21 -12.52 9.55
CA LEU A 530 -11.37 -13.68 8.67
C LEU A 530 -11.10 -14.99 9.42
N GLY A 531 -11.59 -15.14 10.66
CA GLY A 531 -11.67 -16.46 11.29
C GLY A 531 -12.79 -17.28 10.63
N ASN A 532 -12.80 -18.61 10.78
CA ASN A 532 -13.85 -19.48 10.26
C ASN A 532 -14.43 -20.35 11.40
N PRO A 533 -15.57 -19.97 11.99
CA PRO A 533 -16.26 -20.73 13.03
C PRO A 533 -16.72 -22.12 12.57
N ASP A 534 -16.91 -22.32 11.26
CA ASP A 534 -17.39 -23.57 10.68
C ASP A 534 -16.26 -24.59 10.44
N ALA A 535 -15.01 -24.16 10.58
CA ALA A 535 -13.83 -25.00 10.34
C ALA A 535 -13.19 -25.51 11.63
N SER A 536 -12.56 -26.68 11.53
CA SER A 536 -11.69 -27.25 12.56
C SER A 536 -10.37 -26.50 12.68
N ASN A 537 -9.74 -26.59 13.86
CA ASN A 537 -8.38 -26.12 14.07
C ASN A 537 -7.37 -26.94 13.23
N GLY A 538 -6.32 -26.28 12.74
CA GLY A 538 -5.22 -26.91 12.00
C GLY A 538 -4.01 -27.21 12.89
N ALA A 539 -3.06 -27.98 12.37
CA ALA A 539 -1.75 -28.17 12.99
C ALA A 539 -0.73 -27.18 12.39
N ASN A 540 0.15 -26.63 13.22
CA ASN A 540 1.21 -25.71 12.82
C ASN A 540 2.55 -26.47 12.68
N PRO A 541 2.99 -26.79 11.45
CA PRO A 541 4.21 -27.57 11.24
C PRO A 541 5.48 -26.73 11.32
N GLN A 542 5.37 -25.41 11.45
CA GLN A 542 6.48 -24.47 11.21
C GLN A 542 7.63 -24.61 12.21
N PRO A 543 8.86 -24.20 11.80
CA PRO A 543 9.99 -24.16 12.70
C PRO A 543 9.73 -23.15 13.83
N PHE A 544 9.92 -23.60 15.08
CA PHE A 544 9.74 -22.81 16.30
C PHE A 544 11.00 -22.91 17.17
N PRO A 545 12.12 -22.29 16.73
CA PRO A 545 13.39 -22.41 17.43
C PRO A 545 13.34 -21.85 18.85
N THR A 546 12.43 -20.92 19.12
CA THR A 546 12.26 -20.22 20.40
C THR A 546 11.11 -20.77 21.25
N GLU A 547 10.65 -22.00 21.02
CA GLU A 547 9.50 -22.61 21.73
C GLU A 547 9.67 -22.65 23.26
N ASN A 548 10.90 -22.80 23.74
CA ASN A 548 11.17 -22.82 25.18
C ASN A 548 10.99 -21.43 25.82
N LEU A 549 11.10 -20.34 25.05
CA LEU A 549 10.90 -18.98 25.56
C LEU A 549 9.44 -18.73 25.98
N SER A 550 8.47 -19.48 25.42
CA SER A 550 7.05 -19.36 25.81
C SER A 550 6.78 -19.60 27.28
N GLU A 551 7.65 -20.33 27.99
CA GLU A 551 7.43 -20.72 29.40
C GLU A 551 8.29 -19.89 30.38
N LEU A 552 8.97 -18.83 29.92
CA LEU A 552 9.89 -18.07 30.76
C LEU A 552 9.25 -17.50 32.02
N GLY A 553 8.05 -16.91 31.96
CA GLY A 553 7.36 -16.39 33.15
C GLY A 553 7.12 -17.47 34.21
N CYS A 554 6.76 -18.68 33.77
CA CYS A 554 6.56 -19.83 34.65
C CYS A 554 7.82 -20.31 35.33
N LEU A 555 8.94 -20.23 34.61
CA LEU A 555 10.22 -20.75 35.03
C LEU A 555 10.98 -19.73 35.89
N LEU A 556 10.87 -18.43 35.57
CA LEU A 556 11.59 -17.35 36.24
C LEU A 556 10.83 -16.78 37.45
N VAL A 557 9.50 -16.65 37.35
CA VAL A 557 8.66 -16.09 38.43
C VAL A 557 8.00 -17.21 39.23
N GLY A 558 7.34 -18.15 38.55
CA GLY A 558 6.71 -19.32 39.15
C GLY A 558 5.38 -19.70 38.51
N PRO A 559 4.82 -20.88 38.85
CA PRO A 559 3.61 -21.42 38.21
C PRO A 559 2.33 -20.63 38.49
N ASP A 560 2.33 -19.80 39.54
CA ASP A 560 1.18 -18.96 39.90
C ASP A 560 1.18 -17.62 39.15
N GLU A 561 2.19 -17.36 38.33
CA GLU A 561 2.29 -16.14 37.52
C GLU A 561 1.27 -16.18 36.36
N ALA A 562 0.70 -15.02 36.01
CA ALA A 562 -0.42 -14.90 35.08
C ALA A 562 -0.09 -15.42 33.67
N SER A 563 1.14 -15.24 33.18
CA SER A 563 1.55 -15.76 31.88
C SER A 563 1.46 -17.30 31.79
N CYS A 564 1.57 -18.02 32.90
CA CYS A 564 1.36 -19.47 32.93
C CYS A 564 -0.08 -19.88 32.69
N GLN A 565 -1.01 -19.13 33.26
CA GLN A 565 -2.44 -19.36 33.05
C GLN A 565 -2.82 -19.01 31.60
N LEU A 566 -2.18 -17.99 31.02
CA LEU A 566 -2.36 -17.65 29.61
C LEU A 566 -1.87 -18.76 28.66
N LEU A 567 -0.86 -19.54 29.04
CA LEU A 567 -0.44 -20.71 28.25
C LEU A 567 -1.50 -21.81 28.18
N GLU A 568 -2.38 -21.93 29.18
CA GLU A 568 -3.48 -22.89 29.15
C GLU A 568 -4.51 -22.57 28.06
N ILE A 569 -4.56 -21.31 27.62
CA ILE A 569 -5.47 -20.81 26.58
C ILE A 569 -4.75 -20.35 25.31
N ILE A 570 -3.44 -20.59 25.17
CA ILE A 570 -2.68 -20.22 23.97
C ILE A 570 -3.31 -20.85 22.72
N ASN A 571 -3.47 -20.07 21.65
CA ASN A 571 -4.19 -20.48 20.44
C ASN A 571 -5.63 -20.98 20.71
N GLY A 572 -6.23 -20.63 21.85
CA GLY A 572 -7.56 -21.04 22.28
C GLY A 572 -7.62 -22.38 23.01
N ASN A 573 -6.76 -23.34 22.67
CA ASN A 573 -6.81 -24.70 23.20
C ASN A 573 -5.59 -25.15 24.01
N GLY A 574 -4.70 -24.22 24.36
CA GLY A 574 -3.50 -24.51 25.16
C GLY A 574 -2.37 -25.18 24.37
N ASN A 575 -2.53 -25.39 23.06
CA ASN A 575 -1.52 -26.03 22.23
C ASN A 575 -0.79 -25.02 21.34
N LYS A 576 0.50 -24.81 21.64
CA LYS A 576 1.43 -23.92 20.92
C LYS A 576 1.58 -24.27 19.43
N ARG A 577 1.27 -25.52 19.05
CA ARG A 577 1.37 -26.06 17.68
C ARG A 577 0.01 -26.14 16.96
N SER A 578 -1.00 -25.42 17.42
CA SER A 578 -2.31 -25.33 16.74
C SER A 578 -2.44 -24.05 15.93
N PHE A 579 -3.16 -24.12 14.80
CA PHE A 579 -3.80 -22.97 14.17
C PHE A 579 -5.28 -22.95 14.55
N ALA A 580 -5.69 -21.97 15.36
CA ALA A 580 -7.11 -21.76 15.61
C ALA A 580 -7.83 -21.38 14.31
N SER A 581 -8.92 -22.05 13.97
CA SER A 581 -9.75 -21.68 12.81
C SER A 581 -10.33 -20.27 12.97
N MET A 582 -10.64 -19.93 14.21
CA MET A 582 -11.09 -18.64 14.68
C MET A 582 -9.87 -17.83 15.15
N LYS A 583 -9.39 -16.87 14.35
CA LYS A 583 -8.06 -16.24 14.51
C LYS A 583 -8.05 -14.79 15.01
N GLY A 584 -9.23 -14.20 15.15
CA GLY A 584 -9.37 -12.77 15.44
C GLY A 584 -9.04 -11.85 14.26
N PRO A 585 -9.05 -10.54 14.49
CA PRO A 585 -8.68 -9.53 13.51
C PRO A 585 -7.22 -9.66 13.07
N MET A 586 -6.99 -9.51 11.76
CA MET A 586 -5.67 -9.50 11.15
C MET A 586 -5.63 -8.37 10.12
N GLY A 587 -4.63 -7.50 10.21
CA GLY A 587 -4.37 -6.41 9.26
C GLY A 587 -3.97 -6.96 7.90
N THR A 588 -4.44 -6.36 6.81
CA THR A 588 -3.98 -6.74 5.48
C THR A 588 -2.47 -6.53 5.34
N GLN A 589 -1.71 -7.58 5.04
CA GLN A 589 -0.28 -7.50 4.75
C GLN A 589 -0.05 -7.07 3.30
N THR A 590 1.05 -6.36 3.06
CA THR A 590 1.49 -6.10 1.67
C THR A 590 1.83 -7.41 0.97
N LEU A 591 1.50 -7.55 -0.31
CA LEU A 591 2.01 -8.63 -1.16
C LEU A 591 3.35 -8.26 -1.82
N ARG A 592 3.84 -7.04 -1.62
CA ARG A 592 5.13 -6.57 -2.14
C ARG A 592 6.27 -7.05 -1.24
N GLY A 593 7.37 -7.47 -1.84
CA GLY A 593 8.58 -7.87 -1.13
C GLY A 593 8.46 -9.20 -0.38
N MET A 594 7.51 -10.07 -0.69
CA MET A 594 7.35 -11.31 0.10
C MET A 594 8.54 -12.28 0.04
N GLN A 595 9.39 -12.15 -0.97
CA GLN A 595 10.50 -13.06 -1.22
C GLN A 595 11.45 -13.17 -0.01
N HIS A 596 11.90 -14.40 0.25
CA HIS A 596 12.80 -14.84 1.31
C HIS A 596 12.27 -14.81 2.76
N HIS A 597 10.96 -14.59 2.96
CA HIS A 597 10.35 -14.53 4.29
C HIS A 597 9.54 -15.77 4.69
N GLY A 598 9.60 -16.86 3.93
CA GLY A 598 8.99 -18.14 4.31
C GLY A 598 7.47 -18.18 4.16
N HIS A 599 6.78 -18.81 5.12
CA HIS A 599 5.34 -19.07 5.01
C HIS A 599 4.49 -17.80 5.03
N MET A 600 3.38 -17.78 4.29
CA MET A 600 2.52 -16.61 4.18
C MET A 600 1.44 -16.55 5.28
N HIS A 601 0.87 -15.34 5.46
CA HIS A 601 -0.06 -14.95 6.53
C HIS A 601 0.63 -14.68 7.88
N TRP A 602 0.01 -13.90 8.77
CA TRP A 602 0.56 -13.47 10.07
C TRP A 602 1.01 -14.60 10.99
N ARG A 603 0.32 -15.75 10.94
CA ARG A 603 0.69 -16.92 11.75
C ARG A 603 1.48 -17.95 10.94
N GLY A 604 1.68 -17.71 9.64
CA GLY A 604 2.22 -18.71 8.71
C GLY A 604 1.23 -19.82 8.35
N ASP A 605 -0.07 -19.53 8.42
CA ASP A 605 -1.18 -20.47 8.17
C ASP A 605 -1.05 -21.20 6.83
N ARG A 606 -0.44 -20.56 5.83
CA ARG A 606 -0.25 -21.16 4.49
C ARG A 606 0.99 -22.05 4.39
N SER A 607 1.59 -22.43 5.51
CA SER A 607 2.50 -23.59 5.59
C SER A 607 1.79 -24.92 5.33
N VAL A 608 0.46 -24.93 5.46
CA VAL A 608 -0.42 -26.07 5.15
C VAL A 608 -1.42 -25.69 4.06
N GLY A 609 -1.87 -26.67 3.26
CA GLY A 609 -2.91 -26.42 2.26
C GLY A 609 -2.91 -27.33 1.03
N TYR A 610 -3.60 -26.87 -0.02
CA TYR A 610 -3.91 -27.62 -1.24
C TYR A 610 -2.68 -28.22 -1.95
N PHE A 611 -1.55 -27.50 -1.95
CA PHE A 611 -0.29 -27.93 -2.57
C PHE A 611 0.62 -28.71 -1.60
N GLY A 612 0.08 -29.11 -0.45
CA GLY A 612 0.75 -29.90 0.57
C GLY A 612 1.25 -29.09 1.76
N ASP A 613 1.54 -29.83 2.83
CA ASP A 613 1.98 -29.31 4.11
C ASP A 613 3.51 -29.31 4.20
N ASP A 614 4.09 -28.24 4.74
CA ASP A 614 5.53 -28.15 4.96
C ASP A 614 5.98 -28.79 6.29
N VAL A 615 5.70 -30.08 6.45
CA VAL A 615 6.15 -30.87 7.61
C VAL A 615 7.68 -31.02 7.69
N ALA A 616 8.38 -30.74 6.59
CA ALA A 616 9.84 -30.73 6.52
C ALA A 616 10.45 -29.37 6.92
N GLN A 617 9.62 -28.36 7.23
CA GLN A 617 10.03 -27.03 7.68
C GLN A 617 10.99 -26.34 6.68
N THR A 618 10.72 -26.50 5.39
CA THR A 618 11.53 -25.91 4.31
C THR A 618 11.38 -24.40 4.15
N LEU A 619 10.30 -23.81 4.68
CA LEU A 619 9.93 -22.42 4.50
C LEU A 619 9.73 -22.06 3.00
N ASP A 620 9.14 -22.99 2.23
CA ASP A 620 8.87 -22.80 0.80
C ASP A 620 7.78 -21.75 0.57
N GLU A 621 8.22 -20.51 0.36
CA GLU A 621 7.37 -19.36 0.12
C GLU A 621 6.51 -19.49 -1.14
N ARG A 622 7.01 -20.17 -2.17
CA ARG A 622 6.28 -20.32 -3.43
C ARG A 622 5.11 -21.26 -3.25
N LYS A 623 5.34 -22.40 -2.60
CA LYS A 623 4.27 -23.32 -2.21
C LYS A 623 3.30 -22.64 -1.24
N SER A 624 3.82 -21.90 -0.27
CA SER A 624 2.99 -21.21 0.72
C SER A 624 2.08 -20.16 0.09
N PHE A 625 2.59 -19.35 -0.84
CA PHE A 625 1.75 -18.40 -1.59
C PHE A 625 0.66 -19.13 -2.37
N LYS A 626 1.00 -20.22 -3.06
CA LYS A 626 0.04 -21.00 -3.83
C LYS A 626 -1.08 -21.62 -2.97
N ASN A 627 -0.82 -21.93 -1.70
CA ASN A 627 -1.82 -22.45 -0.78
C ASN A 627 -3.00 -21.48 -0.52
N PHE A 628 -2.93 -20.22 -0.95
CA PHE A 628 -4.09 -19.32 -1.00
C PHE A 628 -5.12 -19.66 -2.08
N ILE A 629 -4.89 -20.66 -2.94
CA ILE A 629 -5.86 -21.11 -3.96
C ILE A 629 -7.27 -21.36 -3.39
N VAL A 630 -7.37 -21.79 -2.12
CA VAL A 630 -8.64 -22.02 -1.42
C VAL A 630 -9.49 -20.75 -1.26
N ALA A 631 -8.88 -19.57 -1.28
CA ALA A 631 -9.59 -18.29 -1.17
C ALA A 631 -10.43 -18.00 -2.43
N PHE A 632 -10.09 -18.58 -3.58
CA PHE A 632 -10.87 -18.40 -4.81
C PHE A 632 -12.25 -19.04 -4.67
N GLU A 633 -12.32 -20.31 -4.28
CA GLU A 633 -13.61 -20.98 -4.05
C GLU A 633 -14.30 -20.46 -2.78
N GLY A 634 -13.57 -20.36 -1.68
CA GLY A 634 -14.15 -20.03 -0.38
C GLY A 634 -14.49 -18.55 -0.23
N LEU A 635 -13.47 -17.69 -0.15
CA LEU A 635 -13.64 -16.28 0.18
C LEU A 635 -14.26 -15.47 -0.97
N LEU A 636 -13.76 -15.66 -2.19
CA LEU A 636 -14.22 -14.97 -3.41
C LEU A 636 -15.44 -15.63 -4.05
N GLY A 637 -15.76 -16.87 -3.67
CA GLY A 637 -16.94 -17.58 -4.12
C GLY A 637 -16.88 -18.16 -5.52
N LEU A 638 -15.71 -18.24 -6.16
CA LEU A 638 -15.56 -18.80 -7.50
C LEU A 638 -16.29 -20.15 -7.61
N ASP A 639 -17.18 -20.26 -8.61
CA ASP A 639 -18.02 -21.43 -8.80
C ASP A 639 -17.22 -22.60 -9.39
N ILE A 640 -16.43 -23.22 -8.51
CA ILE A 640 -15.66 -24.44 -8.71
C ILE A 640 -15.82 -25.32 -7.47
N GLU A 641 -15.36 -26.56 -7.55
CA GLU A 641 -15.20 -27.45 -6.42
C GLU A 641 -13.72 -27.86 -6.38
N LEU A 642 -12.94 -27.30 -5.45
CA LEU A 642 -11.56 -27.71 -5.27
C LEU A 642 -11.52 -29.06 -4.57
N PRO A 643 -10.79 -30.06 -5.10
CA PRO A 643 -10.55 -31.29 -4.36
C PRO A 643 -9.67 -31.02 -3.13
N ALA A 644 -9.53 -32.02 -2.26
CA ALA A 644 -8.73 -31.86 -1.05
C ALA A 644 -7.24 -31.54 -1.31
N THR A 645 -6.67 -32.01 -2.42
CA THR A 645 -5.24 -31.83 -2.75
C THR A 645 -5.02 -31.69 -4.25
N VAL A 646 -3.87 -31.12 -4.62
CA VAL A 646 -3.39 -31.01 -6.00
C VAL A 646 -3.24 -32.36 -6.73
N ASP A 647 -3.03 -33.45 -6.00
CA ASP A 647 -2.79 -34.80 -6.55
C ASP A 647 -4.08 -35.58 -6.85
N ALA A 648 -5.25 -34.96 -6.68
CA ALA A 648 -6.53 -35.58 -7.02
C ALA A 648 -6.61 -35.97 -8.51
N ASN A 649 -7.10 -37.18 -8.79
CA ASN A 649 -7.13 -37.73 -10.16
C ASN A 649 -8.32 -37.22 -11.01
N ASP A 650 -9.31 -36.61 -10.38
CA ASP A 650 -10.63 -36.25 -10.91
C ASP A 650 -10.86 -34.73 -10.98
N LYS A 651 -9.79 -33.95 -11.17
CA LYS A 651 -9.86 -32.49 -11.30
C LYS A 651 -10.65 -32.05 -12.53
N SER A 652 -11.53 -31.06 -12.33
CA SER A 652 -12.20 -30.38 -13.44
C SER A 652 -11.19 -29.54 -14.25
N ALA A 653 -11.53 -29.22 -15.50
CA ALA A 653 -10.68 -28.37 -16.34
C ALA A 653 -10.49 -26.96 -15.74
N GLN A 654 -11.49 -26.44 -15.03
CA GLN A 654 -11.41 -25.14 -14.36
C GLN A 654 -10.44 -25.15 -13.17
N VAL A 655 -10.39 -26.25 -12.41
CA VAL A 655 -9.42 -26.44 -11.32
C VAL A 655 -8.00 -26.50 -11.89
N VAL A 656 -7.77 -27.30 -12.93
CA VAL A 656 -6.44 -27.37 -13.59
C VAL A 656 -6.01 -26.01 -14.13
N ALA A 657 -6.94 -25.23 -14.71
CA ALA A 657 -6.64 -23.87 -15.14
C ALA A 657 -6.29 -22.96 -13.95
N LEU A 658 -6.99 -23.07 -12.82
CA LEU A 658 -6.71 -22.28 -11.62
C LEU A 658 -5.34 -22.62 -11.02
N GLU A 659 -4.94 -23.89 -11.04
CA GLU A 659 -3.59 -24.31 -10.63
C GLU A 659 -2.49 -23.64 -11.48
N GLN A 660 -2.72 -23.50 -12.79
CA GLN A 660 -1.78 -22.81 -13.69
C GLN A 660 -1.78 -21.30 -13.45
N ASP A 661 -2.95 -20.74 -13.17
CA ASP A 661 -3.10 -19.30 -12.91
C ASP A 661 -2.44 -18.90 -11.59
N ILE A 662 -2.56 -19.71 -10.53
CA ILE A 662 -1.86 -19.46 -9.26
C ILE A 662 -0.35 -19.62 -9.39
N ASP A 663 0.13 -20.49 -10.29
CA ASP A 663 1.56 -20.58 -10.61
C ASP A 663 2.08 -19.28 -11.20
N LYS A 664 1.39 -18.73 -12.21
CA LYS A 664 1.75 -17.42 -12.80
C LYS A 664 1.64 -16.29 -11.78
N PHE A 665 0.61 -16.31 -10.93
CA PHE A 665 0.41 -15.26 -9.94
C PHE A 665 1.57 -15.21 -8.93
N ALA A 666 2.05 -16.37 -8.49
CA ALA A 666 3.23 -16.47 -7.65
C ALA A 666 4.52 -16.02 -8.38
N ASP A 667 4.71 -16.38 -9.65
CA ASP A 667 5.88 -15.92 -10.44
C ASP A 667 5.91 -14.40 -10.61
N PHE A 668 4.74 -13.77 -10.69
CA PHE A 668 4.58 -12.32 -10.69
C PHE A 668 4.83 -11.73 -9.30
N MET A 669 3.99 -12.05 -8.30
CA MET A 669 4.01 -11.34 -7.01
C MET A 669 5.28 -11.56 -6.18
N LEU A 670 5.90 -12.74 -6.27
CA LEU A 670 7.17 -12.97 -5.55
C LEU A 670 8.34 -12.17 -6.16
N LYS A 671 8.17 -11.60 -7.36
CA LYS A 671 9.16 -10.71 -7.99
C LYS A 671 8.85 -9.22 -7.77
N VAL A 672 7.70 -8.87 -7.20
CA VAL A 672 7.33 -7.48 -6.89
C VAL A 672 8.07 -7.05 -5.62
N ALA A 673 8.89 -6.01 -5.72
CA ALA A 673 9.65 -5.49 -4.58
C ALA A 673 8.91 -4.36 -3.85
N LEU A 674 9.35 -4.07 -2.62
CA LEU A 674 9.02 -2.82 -1.94
C LEU A 674 9.82 -1.67 -2.56
N PRO A 675 9.30 -0.43 -2.59
CA PRO A 675 10.11 0.74 -2.94
C PRO A 675 11.20 0.99 -1.87
N PRO A 676 12.24 1.79 -2.17
CA PRO A 676 13.21 2.20 -1.16
C PRO A 676 12.55 2.86 0.06
N ASN A 677 13.19 2.78 1.23
CA ASN A 677 12.65 3.41 2.43
C ASN A 677 12.80 4.94 2.36
N PRO A 678 11.71 5.73 2.37
CA PRO A 678 11.74 7.19 2.19
C PRO A 678 12.17 7.96 3.45
N VAL A 679 12.32 7.28 4.60
CA VAL A 679 12.76 7.87 5.87
C VAL A 679 14.29 7.90 5.95
N ARG A 680 14.97 6.91 5.35
CA ARG A 680 16.44 6.84 5.35
C ARG A 680 17.07 7.94 4.49
N GLY A 681 18.29 8.35 4.86
CA GLY A 681 19.08 9.27 4.04
C GLY A 681 19.38 8.71 2.65
N LEU A 682 19.52 9.58 1.64
CA LEU A 682 19.88 9.15 0.27
C LEU A 682 21.28 8.52 0.19
N ASP A 683 22.13 8.79 1.18
CA ASP A 683 23.41 8.14 1.39
C ASP A 683 23.30 6.86 2.25
N ASN A 684 22.08 6.32 2.36
CA ASN A 684 21.72 5.13 3.11
C ASN A 684 22.06 5.18 4.62
N SER A 685 22.39 6.37 5.15
CA SER A 685 22.68 6.55 6.57
C SER A 685 21.42 6.46 7.42
N LEU A 686 21.59 5.94 8.64
CA LEU A 686 20.60 5.98 9.71
C LEU A 686 20.69 7.30 10.49
N SER A 687 19.57 7.80 10.98
CA SER A 687 19.56 8.91 11.94
C SER A 687 20.31 8.56 13.24
N ALA A 688 20.73 9.57 13.99
CA ALA A 688 21.45 9.34 15.25
C ALA A 688 20.62 8.55 16.27
N SER A 689 19.29 8.76 16.29
CA SER A 689 18.37 8.00 17.14
C SER A 689 18.24 6.54 16.68
N ALA A 690 18.05 6.32 15.36
CA ALA A 690 18.01 4.98 14.79
C ALA A 690 19.32 4.20 15.01
N GLN A 691 20.49 4.84 15.00
CA GLN A 691 21.77 4.20 15.32
C GLN A 691 21.83 3.68 16.77
N LEU A 692 21.22 4.39 17.73
CA LEU A 692 21.10 3.92 19.12
C LEU A 692 20.20 2.68 19.19
N GLY A 693 19.07 2.71 18.48
CA GLY A 693 18.16 1.58 18.37
C GLY A 693 18.78 0.36 17.72
N GLU A 694 19.48 0.54 16.60
CA GLU A 694 20.22 -0.50 15.87
C GLU A 694 21.22 -1.20 16.79
N GLN A 695 22.00 -0.42 17.55
CA GLN A 695 22.98 -0.96 18.51
C GLN A 695 22.34 -1.83 19.59
N PHE A 696 21.14 -1.46 20.07
CA PHE A 696 20.40 -2.30 21.00
C PHE A 696 19.81 -3.53 20.31
N PHE A 697 19.20 -3.35 19.13
CA PHE A 697 18.53 -4.40 18.37
C PHE A 697 19.45 -5.59 18.06
N HIS A 698 20.71 -5.29 17.69
CA HIS A 698 21.77 -6.25 17.39
C HIS A 698 22.70 -6.52 18.58
N GLY A 699 22.52 -5.79 19.68
CA GLY A 699 23.47 -5.73 20.78
C GLY A 699 23.53 -6.98 21.64
N GLU A 700 24.51 -7.02 22.54
CA GLU A 700 24.67 -8.10 23.52
C GLU A 700 23.70 -7.97 24.70
N ARG A 701 23.07 -6.79 24.89
CA ARG A 701 22.08 -6.60 25.96
C ARG A 701 20.81 -7.38 25.62
N ARG A 702 20.38 -8.20 26.57
CA ARG A 702 19.24 -9.10 26.43
C ARG A 702 17.93 -8.35 26.60
N ALA A 703 16.89 -8.82 25.90
CA ALA A 703 15.52 -8.29 25.96
C ALA A 703 14.49 -9.37 26.35
N ASP A 704 14.96 -10.58 26.72
CA ASP A 704 14.12 -11.76 26.99
C ASP A 704 13.79 -11.96 28.47
N GLY A 705 14.19 -11.05 29.35
CA GLY A 705 13.97 -11.15 30.80
C GLY A 705 14.86 -12.15 31.53
N ALA A 706 15.85 -12.79 30.87
CA ALA A 706 16.85 -13.64 31.52
C ALA A 706 18.22 -12.94 31.64
N ALA A 707 18.87 -13.03 32.80
CA ALA A 707 20.17 -12.37 33.05
C ALA A 707 21.36 -13.07 32.36
N GLU A 708 21.27 -14.40 32.21
CA GLU A 708 22.31 -15.25 31.61
C GLU A 708 21.66 -16.31 30.71
N ASP A 709 22.46 -16.93 29.84
CA ASP A 709 22.00 -18.11 29.09
C ASP A 709 21.72 -19.28 30.03
N THR A 710 20.53 -19.85 29.89
CA THR A 710 20.12 -21.03 30.64
C THR A 710 19.68 -22.13 29.66
N SER A 711 19.58 -23.37 30.13
CA SER A 711 18.95 -24.44 29.34
C SER A 711 17.49 -24.13 28.96
N LEU A 712 16.89 -23.09 29.55
CA LEU A 712 15.53 -22.60 29.25
C LEU A 712 15.49 -21.83 27.92
N ASN A 713 16.62 -21.32 27.41
CA ASN A 713 16.70 -20.68 26.10
C ASN A 713 16.80 -21.72 24.96
N GLY A 714 16.92 -23.00 25.31
CA GLY A 714 17.25 -24.09 24.38
C GLY A 714 18.75 -24.19 24.11
N ASP A 715 19.13 -25.07 23.18
CA ASP A 715 20.53 -25.32 22.82
C ASP A 715 21.17 -24.17 22.01
N SER A 716 20.40 -23.11 21.71
CA SER A 716 20.79 -21.95 20.89
C SER A 716 20.56 -20.65 21.66
N VAL A 717 21.43 -19.66 21.48
CA VAL A 717 21.32 -18.30 22.06
C VAL A 717 20.26 -17.46 21.32
N ASP A 718 19.32 -18.12 20.66
CA ASP A 718 18.38 -17.49 19.75
C ASP A 718 17.20 -16.89 20.52
N GLY A 719 16.78 -15.69 20.13
CA GLY A 719 15.65 -14.98 20.76
C GLY A 719 15.97 -14.21 22.04
N VAL A 720 17.24 -14.09 22.45
CA VAL A 720 17.63 -13.35 23.66
C VAL A 720 17.68 -11.83 23.46
N ASN A 721 17.77 -11.35 22.21
CA ASN A 721 17.66 -9.96 21.79
C ASN A 721 16.67 -9.84 20.61
N CYS A 722 16.42 -8.63 20.13
CA CYS A 722 15.44 -8.39 19.06
C CYS A 722 15.77 -9.19 17.79
N GLN A 723 17.05 -9.16 17.35
CA GLN A 723 17.51 -9.90 16.17
C GLN A 723 17.33 -11.42 16.29
N GLY A 724 17.37 -11.97 17.50
CA GLY A 724 17.20 -13.41 17.74
C GLY A 724 15.91 -13.96 17.13
N CYS A 725 14.81 -13.24 17.26
CA CYS A 725 13.57 -13.57 16.52
C CYS A 725 13.52 -12.83 15.18
N HIS A 726 13.73 -11.51 15.19
CA HIS A 726 13.67 -10.64 14.02
C HIS A 726 15.00 -10.64 13.26
N GLY A 727 15.39 -11.80 12.72
CA GLY A 727 16.69 -11.99 12.07
C GLY A 727 16.96 -10.98 10.94
N VAL A 728 18.17 -10.45 10.94
CA VAL A 728 18.70 -9.54 9.90
C VAL A 728 19.96 -10.15 9.32
N ASP A 729 19.90 -10.49 8.05
CA ASP A 729 21.01 -11.02 7.25
C ASP A 729 20.64 -10.81 5.78
N HIS A 730 21.08 -9.69 5.22
CA HIS A 730 20.73 -9.29 3.86
C HIS A 730 21.23 -10.29 2.79
N ALA A 731 22.34 -11.00 3.07
CA ALA A 731 22.85 -12.05 2.19
C ALA A 731 21.91 -13.28 2.13
N LYS A 732 21.11 -13.49 3.17
CA LYS A 732 20.05 -14.52 3.21
C LYS A 732 18.68 -14.00 2.83
N GLY A 733 18.53 -12.68 2.64
CA GLY A 733 17.27 -11.99 2.37
C GLY A 733 16.40 -11.79 3.61
N PHE A 734 17.01 -11.77 4.81
CA PHE A 734 16.28 -11.59 6.06
C PHE A 734 16.25 -10.12 6.45
N TYR A 735 15.04 -9.56 6.49
CA TYR A 735 14.76 -8.17 6.82
C TYR A 735 13.81 -8.08 8.03
N GLY A 736 14.30 -8.57 9.17
CA GLY A 736 13.53 -8.64 10.41
C GLY A 736 12.66 -9.90 10.53
N SER A 737 12.84 -10.87 9.65
CA SER A 737 12.19 -12.18 9.73
C SER A 737 13.02 -13.26 9.04
N ARG A 738 13.10 -14.44 9.68
CA ARG A 738 13.67 -15.67 9.11
C ARG A 738 12.59 -16.65 8.61
N GLY A 739 11.32 -16.26 8.68
CA GLY A 739 10.17 -17.07 8.30
C GLY A 739 9.65 -18.03 9.38
N GLU A 740 10.26 -18.02 10.57
CA GLU A 740 9.93 -18.89 11.70
C GLU A 740 8.79 -18.33 12.55
N ILE A 741 8.23 -19.16 13.44
CA ILE A 741 7.26 -18.71 14.45
C ILE A 741 7.93 -18.41 15.78
N ALA A 742 7.34 -17.49 16.53
CA ALA A 742 7.75 -17.13 17.88
C ALA A 742 6.53 -16.79 18.76
N HIS A 743 6.72 -16.86 20.08
CA HIS A 743 5.74 -16.34 21.04
C HIS A 743 6.14 -14.93 21.47
N GLY A 744 5.40 -13.93 21.01
CA GLY A 744 5.65 -12.52 21.30
C GLY A 744 5.00 -12.01 22.60
N GLY A 745 4.59 -12.90 23.51
CA GLY A 745 3.82 -12.53 24.71
C GLY A 745 2.32 -12.33 24.46
N GLU A 746 1.81 -12.68 23.27
CA GLU A 746 0.39 -12.66 22.94
C GLU A 746 -0.30 -14.02 23.20
N ILE A 747 -1.63 -14.06 23.13
CA ILE A 747 -2.46 -15.28 23.24
C ILE A 747 -2.46 -16.15 21.97
N GLN A 748 -1.64 -15.82 20.97
CA GLN A 748 -1.42 -16.61 19.77
C GLN A 748 0.07 -16.74 19.46
N ILE A 749 0.45 -17.85 18.85
CA ILE A 749 1.77 -18.02 18.25
C ILE A 749 1.73 -17.47 16.83
N LEU A 750 2.61 -16.51 16.55
CA LEU A 750 2.69 -15.83 15.26
C LEU A 750 3.96 -16.21 14.52
N LYS A 751 3.91 -16.10 13.18
CA LYS A 751 5.12 -16.03 12.37
C LYS A 751 5.77 -14.68 12.66
N VAL A 752 7.09 -14.66 12.87
CA VAL A 752 7.84 -13.42 13.02
C VAL A 752 7.68 -12.60 11.74
N PRO A 753 7.02 -11.42 11.77
CA PRO A 753 6.83 -10.60 10.58
C PRO A 753 8.12 -9.86 10.24
N GLN A 754 8.31 -9.56 8.96
CA GLN A 754 9.34 -8.60 8.53
C GLN A 754 9.09 -7.23 9.18
N LEU A 755 10.15 -6.44 9.35
CA LEU A 755 10.07 -5.09 9.94
C LEU A 755 10.11 -3.97 8.89
N ARG A 756 10.16 -4.33 7.61
CA ARG A 756 10.07 -3.40 6.49
C ARG A 756 8.74 -2.68 6.47
N ASN A 757 8.71 -1.51 5.83
CA ASN A 757 7.54 -0.67 5.55
C ASN A 757 6.68 -0.20 6.74
N LEU A 758 7.11 -0.36 8.00
CA LEU A 758 6.31 0.05 9.18
C LEU A 758 5.95 1.55 9.18
N TYR A 759 6.75 2.40 8.53
CA TYR A 759 6.47 3.82 8.34
C TYR A 759 5.14 4.10 7.61
N THR A 760 4.59 3.11 6.88
CA THR A 760 3.29 3.24 6.20
C THR A 760 2.09 3.01 7.12
N ARG A 761 2.30 2.64 8.40
CA ARG A 761 1.22 2.33 9.37
C ARG A 761 0.95 3.43 10.39
N VAL A 762 1.63 4.57 10.26
CA VAL A 762 1.45 5.72 11.15
C VAL A 762 0.09 6.39 10.89
N GLY A 763 -0.64 6.75 11.95
CA GLY A 763 -1.87 7.54 11.82
C GLY A 763 -2.97 7.24 12.83
N MET A 764 -2.79 6.22 13.68
CA MET A 764 -3.64 5.91 14.82
C MET A 764 -2.92 6.34 16.10
N PHE A 765 -3.60 7.12 16.95
CA PHE A 765 -3.08 7.57 18.24
C PHE A 765 -4.20 7.52 19.26
N GLY A 766 -3.96 6.86 20.38
CA GLY A 766 -4.95 6.71 21.43
C GLY A 766 -5.14 5.25 21.83
N LEU A 767 -4.45 4.85 22.88
CA LEU A 767 -4.52 3.51 23.44
C LEU A 767 -4.72 3.59 24.95
N PRO A 768 -5.82 3.05 25.52
CA PRO A 768 -5.99 2.93 26.97
C PRO A 768 -4.83 2.20 27.64
N ASP A 769 -4.67 2.40 28.96
CA ASP A 769 -3.75 1.54 29.73
C ASP A 769 -4.21 0.07 29.64
N ARG A 770 -3.24 -0.85 29.60
CA ARG A 770 -3.46 -2.29 29.41
C ARG A 770 -2.57 -3.10 30.35
N GLU A 771 -3.05 -4.27 30.77
CA GLU A 771 -2.30 -5.14 31.68
C GLU A 771 -1.01 -5.65 31.03
N GLY A 772 0.08 -5.71 31.81
CA GLY A 772 1.40 -6.14 31.35
C GLY A 772 2.23 -5.05 30.64
N PHE A 773 1.73 -3.82 30.55
CA PHE A 773 2.45 -2.70 29.93
C PHE A 773 2.50 -1.50 30.85
N LEU A 774 3.60 -0.74 30.80
CA LEU A 774 3.68 0.57 31.45
C LEU A 774 2.62 1.51 30.87
N PRO A 775 2.18 2.53 31.64
CA PRO A 775 1.11 3.44 31.20
C PRO A 775 1.35 4.01 29.80
N SER A 776 0.31 3.98 28.97
CA SER A 776 0.37 4.46 27.58
C SER A 776 0.60 5.96 27.53
N HIS A 777 1.44 6.44 26.60
CA HIS A 777 1.65 7.87 26.36
C HIS A 777 0.42 8.56 25.77
N THR A 778 -0.46 7.77 25.16
CA THR A 778 -1.66 8.22 24.42
C THR A 778 -2.94 7.78 25.13
N LYS A 779 -2.89 7.48 26.44
CA LYS A 779 -4.07 7.02 27.21
C LYS A 779 -5.21 8.04 27.33
N GLU A 780 -4.91 9.32 27.15
CA GLU A 780 -5.94 10.35 27.03
C GLU A 780 -6.62 10.29 25.66
N HIS A 781 -7.83 10.84 25.54
CA HIS A 781 -8.47 10.95 24.24
C HIS A 781 -7.69 11.91 23.32
N GLN A 782 -7.14 11.38 22.22
CA GLN A 782 -6.26 12.09 21.30
C GLN A 782 -6.99 12.96 20.26
N GLY A 783 -8.32 12.93 20.26
CA GLY A 783 -9.14 13.68 19.30
C GLY A 783 -9.23 12.95 17.96
N ASP A 784 -9.34 13.71 16.88
CA ASP A 784 -9.47 13.15 15.54
C ASP A 784 -8.15 12.52 15.09
N GLN A 785 -8.22 11.33 14.49
CA GLN A 785 -7.09 10.65 13.87
C GLN A 785 -7.40 10.30 12.42
N ILE A 786 -6.35 10.17 11.60
CA ILE A 786 -6.50 9.90 10.17
C ILE A 786 -6.81 8.43 9.87
N ARG A 787 -6.58 7.51 10.82
CA ARG A 787 -6.69 6.06 10.62
C ARG A 787 -7.13 5.34 11.89
N GLY A 788 -7.87 4.25 11.72
CA GLY A 788 -8.38 3.40 12.81
C GLY A 788 -7.52 2.20 13.18
N PHE A 789 -6.51 1.86 12.38
CA PHE A 789 -5.63 0.71 12.63
C PHE A 789 -4.17 1.14 12.52
N GLY A 790 -3.35 0.65 13.45
CA GLY A 790 -1.92 0.94 13.55
C GLY A 790 -1.04 -0.29 13.36
N PHE A 791 -0.28 -0.63 14.40
CA PHE A 791 0.77 -1.64 14.39
C PHE A 791 0.29 -3.00 14.89
N LEU A 792 1.19 -3.99 14.76
CA LEU A 792 0.99 -5.42 15.05
C LEU A 792 0.04 -6.13 14.08
N HIS A 793 -0.21 -7.40 14.35
CA HIS A 793 -0.94 -8.30 13.48
C HIS A 793 -2.40 -7.89 13.32
N ASP A 794 -3.03 -7.32 14.36
CA ASP A 794 -4.45 -6.95 14.41
C ASP A 794 -4.71 -5.44 14.18
N GLY A 795 -3.67 -4.62 14.18
CA GLY A 795 -3.76 -3.18 14.04
C GLY A 795 -4.28 -2.44 15.28
N ALA A 796 -4.37 -3.09 16.45
CA ALA A 796 -4.96 -2.50 17.66
C ALA A 796 -3.96 -1.66 18.48
N THR A 797 -2.67 -1.71 18.15
CA THR A 797 -1.64 -0.89 18.82
C THR A 797 -1.39 0.40 18.04
N ASP A 798 -1.48 1.53 18.72
CA ASP A 798 -1.40 2.85 18.10
C ASP A 798 0.04 3.28 17.75
N GLN A 799 1.00 2.97 18.62
CA GLN A 799 2.42 3.31 18.45
C GLN A 799 3.34 2.14 18.79
N LEU A 800 4.41 1.97 18.01
CA LEU A 800 5.51 1.06 18.36
C LEU A 800 6.15 1.42 19.71
N LEU A 801 6.16 2.70 20.09
CA LEU A 801 6.65 3.12 21.40
C LEU A 801 5.81 2.50 22.54
N ASN A 802 4.47 2.58 22.45
CA ASN A 802 3.56 1.96 23.42
C ASN A 802 3.62 0.42 23.38
N PHE A 803 3.95 -0.19 22.23
CA PHE A 803 4.26 -1.61 22.16
C PHE A 803 5.51 -1.97 22.97
N LEU A 804 6.60 -1.23 22.74
CA LEU A 804 7.87 -1.44 23.43
C LEU A 804 7.82 -1.12 24.93
N LYS A 805 6.70 -0.63 25.47
CA LYS A 805 6.47 -0.41 26.90
C LYS A 805 5.92 -1.64 27.64
N GLY A 806 5.88 -2.80 27.00
CA GLY A 806 5.54 -4.07 27.66
C GLY A 806 6.56 -4.39 28.75
N GLY A 807 6.11 -4.97 29.86
CA GLY A 807 6.98 -5.33 30.99
C GLY A 807 8.16 -6.21 30.58
N VAL A 808 7.96 -7.09 29.58
CA VAL A 808 9.02 -7.91 28.97
C VAL A 808 10.17 -7.09 28.37
N PHE A 809 9.89 -5.87 27.91
CA PHE A 809 10.87 -4.95 27.32
C PHE A 809 11.40 -3.91 28.31
N ASP A 810 10.79 -3.76 29.49
CA ASP A 810 11.21 -2.77 30.47
C ASP A 810 12.42 -3.27 31.27
N ASN A 811 13.35 -2.40 31.66
CA ASN A 811 14.48 -2.85 32.48
C ASN A 811 14.14 -3.00 33.97
N GLY A 812 12.99 -2.50 34.44
CA GLY A 812 12.55 -2.61 35.82
C GLY A 812 13.42 -1.88 36.86
N GLU A 813 14.43 -1.11 36.43
CA GLU A 813 15.28 -0.34 37.34
C GLU A 813 14.47 0.78 38.03
N ILE A 814 13.52 1.34 37.30
CA ILE A 814 12.55 2.30 37.79
C ILE A 814 11.30 1.51 38.18
N GLY A 815 11.02 1.40 39.49
CA GLY A 815 9.78 0.79 39.96
C GLY A 815 8.53 1.49 39.41
N CYS A 816 7.35 0.92 39.68
CA CYS A 816 6.09 1.40 39.13
C CYS A 816 5.91 2.93 39.17
N PRO A 817 5.60 3.58 38.03
CA PRO A 817 5.28 5.00 37.99
C PRO A 817 4.15 5.36 38.95
N GLU A 818 4.08 6.62 39.39
CA GLU A 818 3.02 7.08 40.28
C GLU A 818 1.63 6.79 39.71
N GLY A 819 0.79 6.07 40.47
CA GLY A 819 -0.56 5.66 40.06
C GLY A 819 -0.63 4.34 39.29
N ALA A 820 0.51 3.72 38.94
CA ALA A 820 0.58 2.36 38.45
C ALA A 820 0.84 1.37 39.59
N ASP A 821 0.41 0.12 39.38
CA ASP A 821 0.68 -1.02 40.25
C ASP A 821 1.23 -2.21 39.45
N GLU A 822 1.44 -3.35 40.10
CA GLU A 822 2.00 -4.57 39.51
C GLU A 822 1.30 -5.04 38.21
N ARG A 823 0.03 -4.70 38.00
CA ARG A 823 -0.69 -5.01 36.75
C ARG A 823 -0.08 -4.35 35.52
N TYR A 824 0.72 -3.30 35.68
CA TYR A 824 1.43 -2.62 34.60
C TYR A 824 2.77 -3.28 34.23
N GLY A 825 3.15 -4.40 34.86
CA GLY A 825 4.37 -5.16 34.50
C GLY A 825 5.69 -4.49 34.88
N CYS A 826 5.68 -3.40 35.66
CA CYS A 826 6.85 -2.61 36.08
C CYS A 826 7.85 -3.35 37.01
N HIS A 827 7.55 -4.60 37.38
CA HIS A 827 8.37 -5.43 38.28
C HIS A 827 8.90 -6.69 37.59
N PHE A 828 8.81 -6.76 36.27
CA PHE A 828 9.15 -7.96 35.52
C PHE A 828 10.67 -8.23 35.49
N ASN A 829 11.51 -7.19 35.44
CA ASN A 829 12.97 -7.27 35.32
C ASN A 829 13.71 -6.55 36.47
N ASP A 830 15.01 -6.84 36.67
CA ASP A 830 15.87 -6.30 37.76
C ASP A 830 17.09 -5.51 37.22
N GLY A 831 16.86 -4.50 36.39
CA GLY A 831 17.84 -3.51 35.91
C GLY A 831 18.87 -3.98 34.86
N GLU A 832 19.24 -5.26 34.86
CA GLU A 832 20.30 -5.80 33.99
C GLU A 832 19.82 -6.21 32.58
N ILE A 833 18.51 -6.33 32.36
CA ILE A 833 17.86 -6.87 31.15
C ILE A 833 16.89 -5.82 30.58
N GLY A 834 16.40 -5.99 29.35
CA GLY A 834 15.40 -5.10 28.75
C GLY A 834 15.97 -3.78 28.22
N ILE A 835 15.09 -2.92 27.71
CA ILE A 835 15.44 -1.62 27.15
C ILE A 835 15.84 -0.67 28.30
N PRO A 836 17.06 -0.10 28.28
CA PRO A 836 17.63 0.58 29.44
C PRO A 836 17.01 1.95 29.73
N ASP A 837 16.53 2.66 28.72
CA ASP A 837 15.98 4.01 28.85
C ASP A 837 15.04 4.37 27.67
N GLU A 838 14.31 5.48 27.81
CA GLU A 838 13.38 5.97 26.79
C GLU A 838 14.09 6.47 25.52
N GLU A 839 15.35 6.90 25.61
CA GLU A 839 16.14 7.30 24.43
C GLU A 839 16.41 6.09 23.53
N THR A 840 16.84 4.97 24.11
CA THR A 840 17.01 3.69 23.42
C THR A 840 15.68 3.16 22.92
N ARG A 841 14.59 3.29 23.70
CA ARG A 841 13.25 2.88 23.28
C ARG A 841 12.77 3.63 22.04
N GLN A 842 12.94 4.95 22.02
CA GLN A 842 12.64 5.76 20.83
C GLN A 842 13.59 5.43 19.67
N GLY A 843 14.88 5.21 19.95
CA GLY A 843 15.84 4.79 18.94
C GLY A 843 15.45 3.50 18.24
N LEU A 844 14.89 2.51 18.96
CA LEU A 844 14.36 1.28 18.37
C LEU A 844 13.16 1.55 17.46
N VAL A 845 12.26 2.46 17.85
CA VAL A 845 11.16 2.90 16.99
C VAL A 845 11.71 3.50 15.71
N ASP A 846 12.68 4.40 15.81
CA ASP A 846 13.27 5.10 14.66
C ASP A 846 14.02 4.13 13.74
N TYR A 847 14.76 3.17 14.30
CA TYR A 847 15.40 2.09 13.54
C TYR A 847 14.39 1.24 12.76
N MET A 848 13.25 0.89 13.37
CA MET A 848 12.18 0.16 12.68
C MET A 848 11.47 1.02 11.61
N MET A 849 11.39 2.34 11.77
CA MET A 849 10.88 3.23 10.74
C MET A 849 11.87 3.43 9.58
N GLU A 850 13.17 3.37 9.87
CA GLU A 850 14.28 3.47 8.91
C GLU A 850 14.77 2.10 8.42
N PHE A 851 14.00 1.03 8.64
CA PHE A 851 14.41 -0.34 8.30
C PHE A 851 14.64 -0.52 6.79
N ASP A 852 15.66 -1.28 6.42
CA ASP A 852 16.04 -1.48 5.01
C ASP A 852 14.95 -2.21 4.21
N ASN A 853 14.58 -1.68 3.05
CA ASN A 853 13.55 -2.28 2.19
C ASN A 853 14.10 -3.33 1.19
N ASP A 854 15.38 -3.71 1.27
CA ASP A 854 16.13 -4.52 0.28
C ASP A 854 16.46 -3.74 -1.01
N LEU A 855 16.37 -2.41 -0.93
CA LEU A 855 16.76 -1.45 -1.96
C LEU A 855 17.28 -0.17 -1.29
N ALA A 856 18.43 0.30 -1.74
CA ALA A 856 19.03 1.52 -1.21
C ALA A 856 18.16 2.76 -1.53
N PRO A 857 18.06 3.76 -0.61
CA PRO A 857 17.27 4.98 -0.79
C PRO A 857 17.61 5.82 -2.03
N ILE A 858 18.77 5.61 -2.63
CA ILE A 858 19.19 6.31 -3.85
C ILE A 858 18.49 5.77 -5.11
N VAL A 859 17.97 4.54 -5.09
CA VAL A 859 17.29 3.94 -6.25
C VAL A 859 16.05 4.79 -6.59
N GLY A 860 15.89 5.11 -7.87
CA GLY A 860 14.86 6.02 -8.37
C GLY A 860 15.28 7.49 -8.36
N GLN A 861 16.27 7.90 -7.56
CA GLN A 861 16.68 9.31 -7.51
C GLN A 861 17.27 9.75 -8.85
N GLN A 862 16.85 10.94 -9.30
CA GLN A 862 17.24 11.50 -10.59
C GLN A 862 17.56 12.99 -10.57
N VAL A 863 18.31 13.44 -11.57
CA VAL A 863 18.63 14.85 -11.79
C VAL A 863 18.93 15.14 -13.28
N THR A 864 18.41 16.25 -13.82
CA THR A 864 18.71 16.69 -15.20
C THR A 864 19.86 17.69 -15.27
N LEU A 865 20.83 17.40 -16.14
CA LEU A 865 21.88 18.29 -16.62
C LEU A 865 21.46 18.96 -17.95
N ASN A 866 21.66 20.28 -18.05
CA ASN A 866 21.57 21.07 -19.27
C ASN A 866 22.28 22.43 -19.08
N SER A 867 22.23 23.30 -20.10
CA SER A 867 22.84 24.65 -20.04
C SER A 867 22.36 25.57 -18.91
N GLN A 868 21.26 25.23 -18.22
CA GLN A 868 20.71 25.97 -17.08
C GLN A 868 20.97 25.27 -15.73
N SER A 869 21.74 24.18 -15.72
CA SER A 869 22.10 23.49 -14.49
C SER A 869 22.94 24.37 -13.56
N VAL A 870 22.68 24.24 -12.26
CA VAL A 870 23.36 24.97 -11.18
C VAL A 870 24.29 24.03 -10.41
N ASP A 871 25.23 24.56 -9.64
CA ASP A 871 26.20 23.77 -8.85
C ASP A 871 25.58 22.63 -8.01
N GLN A 872 24.35 22.81 -7.50
CA GLN A 872 23.66 21.77 -6.71
C GLN A 872 23.35 20.51 -7.54
N VAL A 873 23.16 20.67 -8.85
CA VAL A 873 22.94 19.56 -9.80
C VAL A 873 24.21 18.70 -9.84
N GLU A 874 25.38 19.33 -9.97
CA GLU A 874 26.67 18.61 -9.96
C GLU A 874 26.92 17.91 -8.61
N VAL A 875 26.57 18.55 -7.48
CA VAL A 875 26.65 17.89 -6.16
C VAL A 875 25.74 16.65 -6.10
N ARG A 876 24.54 16.70 -6.72
CA ARG A 876 23.68 15.52 -6.81
C ARG A 876 24.28 14.45 -7.72
N VAL A 877 24.90 14.81 -8.84
CA VAL A 877 25.63 13.85 -9.70
C VAL A 877 26.73 13.13 -8.91
N GLN A 878 27.53 13.86 -8.13
CA GLN A 878 28.57 13.28 -7.29
C GLN A 878 28.00 12.30 -6.25
N LEU A 879 26.85 12.62 -5.64
CA LEU A 879 26.16 11.69 -4.75
C LEU A 879 25.74 10.43 -5.50
N LEU A 880 25.11 10.56 -6.68
CA LEU A 880 24.68 9.41 -7.48
C LEU A 880 25.86 8.51 -7.86
N GLU A 881 26.97 9.09 -8.33
CA GLU A 881 28.20 8.35 -8.65
C GLU A 881 28.79 7.66 -7.41
N GLN A 882 28.79 8.34 -6.25
CA GLN A 882 29.26 7.75 -5.00
C GLN A 882 28.41 6.53 -4.64
N ARG A 883 27.07 6.64 -4.72
CA ARG A 883 26.19 5.52 -4.36
C ARG A 883 26.28 4.38 -5.36
N ALA A 884 26.41 4.66 -6.65
CA ALA A 884 26.61 3.65 -7.69
C ALA A 884 27.87 2.79 -7.48
N GLN A 885 28.85 3.28 -6.72
CA GLN A 885 30.08 2.56 -6.36
C GLN A 885 30.01 1.92 -4.96
N THR A 886 29.00 2.26 -4.16
CA THR A 886 28.89 1.81 -2.77
C THR A 886 28.42 0.36 -2.75
N PRO A 887 29.17 -0.58 -2.12
CA PRO A 887 28.75 -1.97 -2.00
C PRO A 887 27.41 -2.10 -1.29
N PHE A 888 26.58 -3.02 -1.77
CA PHE A 888 25.28 -3.35 -1.22
C PHE A 888 25.07 -4.85 -1.28
N VAL A 889 24.49 -5.42 -0.22
CA VAL A 889 24.24 -6.86 -0.13
C VAL A 889 22.74 -7.07 -0.21
N SER A 890 22.30 -7.85 -1.19
CA SER A 890 20.89 -8.20 -1.37
C SER A 890 20.77 -9.54 -2.07
N LYS A 891 20.14 -10.51 -1.41
CA LYS A 891 19.80 -11.79 -2.04
C LYS A 891 18.85 -11.62 -3.23
N LEU A 892 17.90 -10.69 -3.14
CA LEU A 892 16.96 -10.36 -4.22
C LEU A 892 17.68 -9.90 -5.49
N LEU A 893 18.78 -9.14 -5.34
CA LEU A 893 19.56 -8.57 -6.43
C LEU A 893 20.73 -9.45 -6.89
N GLY A 894 20.91 -10.65 -6.31
CA GLY A 894 21.96 -11.61 -6.72
C GLY A 894 23.17 -11.70 -5.80
N GLY A 895 23.11 -11.15 -4.59
CA GLY A 895 24.15 -11.23 -3.55
C GLY A 895 24.88 -9.89 -3.37
N GLU A 896 26.18 -9.88 -3.66
CA GLU A 896 27.02 -8.68 -3.59
C GLU A 896 26.82 -7.84 -4.87
N VAL A 897 26.23 -6.66 -4.71
CA VAL A 897 25.98 -5.68 -5.77
C VAL A 897 26.45 -4.29 -5.33
N THR A 898 26.11 -3.25 -6.09
CA THR A 898 26.20 -1.86 -5.64
C THR A 898 24.80 -1.34 -5.31
N GLU A 899 24.71 -0.18 -4.66
CA GLU A 899 23.40 0.37 -4.29
C GLU A 899 22.50 0.76 -5.46
N CYS A 900 23.10 1.11 -6.61
CA CYS A 900 22.34 1.41 -7.82
C CYS A 900 23.20 1.19 -9.08
N ASP A 901 22.53 0.99 -10.21
CA ASP A 901 23.13 1.16 -11.53
C ASP A 901 22.87 2.60 -12.00
N LEU A 902 23.92 3.41 -12.15
CA LEU A 902 23.78 4.80 -12.59
C LEU A 902 23.78 4.91 -14.13
N ILE A 903 22.72 5.50 -14.66
CA ILE A 903 22.56 5.78 -16.09
C ILE A 903 22.38 7.28 -16.34
N ALA A 904 22.65 7.74 -17.55
CA ALA A 904 22.29 9.05 -18.05
C ALA A 904 21.59 8.92 -19.41
N LEU A 905 20.34 9.38 -19.49
CA LEU A 905 19.50 9.29 -20.69
C LEU A 905 19.04 10.68 -21.14
N GLY A 906 18.97 10.93 -22.43
CA GLY A 906 18.43 12.18 -22.95
C GLY A 906 18.87 12.46 -24.38
N VAL A 907 19.19 13.72 -24.66
CA VAL A 907 19.49 14.20 -26.01
C VAL A 907 20.83 14.93 -26.04
N ILE A 908 21.72 14.49 -26.93
CA ILE A 908 23.00 15.14 -27.25
C ILE A 908 23.02 15.40 -28.76
N ASP A 909 23.34 16.64 -29.16
CA ASP A 909 23.45 17.04 -30.57
C ASP A 909 22.19 16.69 -31.41
N ASN A 910 21.01 16.77 -30.78
CA ASN A 910 19.70 16.39 -31.33
C ASN A 910 19.53 14.91 -31.67
N GLU A 911 20.35 14.03 -31.10
CA GLU A 911 20.18 12.58 -31.13
C GLU A 911 19.84 12.06 -29.72
N LYS A 912 18.98 11.04 -29.63
CA LYS A 912 18.73 10.35 -28.35
C LYS A 912 19.95 9.53 -27.99
N ARG A 913 20.45 9.69 -26.77
CA ARG A 913 21.68 9.06 -26.29
C ARG A 913 21.53 8.51 -24.89
N GLY A 914 22.17 7.36 -24.66
CA GLY A 914 22.29 6.71 -23.37
C GLY A 914 23.74 6.52 -22.93
N PHE A 915 23.96 6.66 -21.62
CA PHE A 915 25.25 6.41 -20.99
C PHE A 915 25.07 5.57 -19.73
N PHE A 916 25.98 4.63 -19.49
CA PHE A 916 26.02 3.79 -18.31
C PHE A 916 27.32 4.02 -17.54
N PHE A 917 27.24 4.19 -16.22
CA PHE A 917 28.41 4.39 -15.38
C PHE A 917 29.12 3.06 -15.09
N ASP A 918 30.28 2.85 -15.70
CA ASP A 918 31.17 1.73 -15.42
C ASP A 918 31.92 1.98 -14.10
N VAL A 919 31.47 1.30 -13.04
CA VAL A 919 32.02 1.39 -11.68
C VAL A 919 33.50 1.01 -11.62
N ALA A 920 33.95 0.03 -12.43
CA ALA A 920 35.34 -0.43 -12.40
C ALA A 920 36.31 0.60 -13.00
N GLN A 921 35.84 1.35 -14.01
CA GLN A 921 36.63 2.38 -14.68
C GLN A 921 36.35 3.79 -14.16
N GLN A 922 35.29 3.97 -13.37
CA GLN A 922 34.77 5.26 -12.91
C GLN A 922 34.52 6.22 -14.08
N LYS A 923 33.90 5.70 -15.13
CA LYS A 923 33.63 6.42 -16.39
C LYS A 923 32.31 6.00 -17.00
N TYR A 924 31.75 6.85 -17.85
CA TYR A 924 30.52 6.60 -18.59
C TYR A 924 30.80 5.94 -19.94
N ARG A 925 30.15 4.81 -20.17
CA ARG A 925 30.09 4.12 -21.46
C ARG A 925 28.90 4.65 -22.24
N SER A 926 29.13 5.09 -23.47
CA SER A 926 28.06 5.42 -24.40
C SER A 926 27.41 4.17 -24.99
N ASP A 927 26.14 4.31 -25.33
CA ASP A 927 25.33 3.48 -26.24
C ASP A 927 25.84 3.38 -27.69
N LYS A 928 27.05 3.88 -27.99
CA LYS A 928 27.70 3.78 -29.30
C LYS A 928 29.09 3.19 -29.14
N ALA A 929 29.32 2.00 -29.71
CA ALA A 929 30.51 1.19 -29.42
C ALA A 929 31.83 1.83 -29.88
N SER A 930 31.75 2.73 -30.88
CA SER A 930 32.91 3.44 -31.42
C SER A 930 33.39 4.62 -30.57
N GLU A 931 32.59 5.08 -29.60
CA GLU A 931 32.92 6.21 -28.75
C GLU A 931 33.79 5.81 -27.55
N ALA A 932 34.64 6.74 -27.11
CA ALA A 932 35.48 6.54 -25.94
C ALA A 932 34.65 6.69 -24.65
N LEU A 933 35.10 6.04 -23.57
CA LEU A 933 34.52 6.24 -22.25
C LEU A 933 34.78 7.68 -21.76
N LEU A 934 33.74 8.33 -21.24
CA LEU A 934 33.78 9.69 -20.74
C LEU A 934 34.00 9.71 -19.22
N SER A 935 34.86 10.58 -18.73
CA SER A 935 34.87 10.95 -17.30
C SER A 935 33.62 11.72 -16.91
N SER A 936 33.37 11.85 -15.60
CA SER A 936 32.27 12.67 -15.06
C SER A 936 32.30 14.11 -15.61
N ASP A 937 33.47 14.76 -15.54
CA ASP A 937 33.66 16.13 -16.05
C ASP A 937 33.38 16.24 -17.56
N GLU A 938 33.79 15.24 -18.34
CA GLU A 938 33.53 15.20 -19.79
C GLU A 938 32.03 15.02 -20.08
N LEU A 939 31.33 14.13 -19.35
CA LEU A 939 29.89 13.94 -19.48
C LEU A 939 29.11 15.21 -19.08
N ILE A 940 29.47 15.84 -17.96
CA ILE A 940 28.85 17.08 -17.49
C ILE A 940 29.05 18.18 -18.53
N THR A 941 30.28 18.38 -19.01
CA THR A 941 30.60 19.37 -20.05
C THR A 941 29.78 19.14 -21.32
N LEU A 942 29.62 17.88 -21.74
CA LEU A 942 28.80 17.50 -22.88
C LEU A 942 27.31 17.83 -22.63
N ALA A 943 26.78 17.45 -21.47
CA ALA A 943 25.37 17.61 -21.10
C ALA A 943 24.94 19.08 -20.98
N ILE A 944 25.81 19.96 -20.49
CA ILE A 944 25.49 21.39 -20.28
C ILE A 944 25.65 22.25 -21.53
N SER A 945 26.07 21.67 -22.65
CA SER A 945 26.15 22.40 -23.93
C SER A 945 24.76 22.84 -24.40
N GLU A 946 24.68 23.89 -25.21
CA GLU A 946 23.40 24.37 -25.75
C GLU A 946 22.66 23.23 -26.46
N GLN A 947 21.34 23.15 -26.27
CA GLN A 947 20.46 22.10 -26.80
C GLN A 947 20.66 20.70 -26.21
N ASN A 948 21.70 20.43 -25.43
CA ASN A 948 21.85 19.13 -24.79
C ASN A 948 21.04 19.06 -23.48
N SER A 949 20.51 17.88 -23.18
CA SER A 949 20.11 17.55 -21.83
C SER A 949 20.24 16.06 -21.55
N LEU A 950 20.71 15.73 -20.35
CA LEU A 950 20.83 14.36 -19.86
C LEU A 950 20.23 14.28 -18.46
N THR A 951 19.36 13.30 -18.23
CA THR A 951 18.86 12.98 -16.90
C THR A 951 19.62 11.78 -16.37
N LEU A 952 20.32 11.98 -15.25
CA LEU A 952 20.98 10.93 -14.52
C LEU A 952 20.00 10.28 -13.56
N THR A 953 19.96 8.96 -13.53
CA THR A 953 19.06 8.16 -12.68
C THR A 953 19.81 7.00 -12.07
N CYS A 954 19.69 6.82 -10.74
CA CYS A 954 20.07 5.58 -10.08
C CYS A 954 18.97 4.55 -10.29
N THR A 955 19.22 3.54 -11.12
CA THR A 955 18.26 2.45 -11.39
C THR A 955 18.53 1.24 -10.50
N VAL A 956 17.60 0.27 -10.49
CA VAL A 956 17.77 -0.99 -9.77
C VAL A 956 19.06 -1.69 -10.25
N PRO A 957 19.93 -2.17 -9.34
CA PRO A 957 21.15 -2.89 -9.72
C PRO A 957 20.88 -4.04 -10.70
N GLY A 958 21.71 -4.14 -11.75
CA GLY A 958 21.57 -5.10 -12.84
C GLY A 958 20.61 -4.70 -13.96
N LYS A 959 19.96 -3.53 -13.89
CA LYS A 959 19.04 -3.02 -14.93
C LYS A 959 19.63 -1.90 -15.78
N GLY A 960 20.70 -1.25 -15.35
CA GLY A 960 21.22 -0.06 -16.03
C GLY A 960 21.76 -0.33 -17.42
N TRP A 961 22.37 -1.51 -17.66
CA TRP A 961 22.84 -1.88 -19.00
C TRP A 961 21.68 -1.96 -20.00
N GLN A 962 20.61 -2.68 -19.63
CA GLN A 962 19.42 -2.80 -20.45
C GLN A 962 18.79 -1.42 -20.68
N ALA A 963 18.62 -0.63 -19.62
CA ALA A 963 17.99 0.67 -19.71
C ALA A 963 18.78 1.67 -20.57
N ALA A 964 20.11 1.68 -20.50
CA ALA A 964 20.93 2.72 -21.12
C ALA A 964 21.54 2.34 -22.47
N LEU A 965 21.97 1.10 -22.64
CA LEU A 965 22.88 0.75 -23.73
C LEU A 965 22.29 -0.23 -24.74
N ASP A 966 21.44 -1.15 -24.31
CA ASP A 966 20.94 -2.26 -25.13
C ASP A 966 19.54 -2.67 -24.63
N ASN A 967 18.51 -1.95 -25.08
CA ASN A 967 17.15 -2.05 -24.53
C ASN A 967 16.49 -3.41 -24.80
N ASN A 968 16.84 -4.06 -25.90
CA ASN A 968 16.28 -5.32 -26.36
C ASN A 968 17.20 -6.52 -26.05
N LEU A 969 18.40 -6.27 -25.52
CA LEU A 969 19.40 -7.28 -25.14
C LEU A 969 19.85 -8.15 -26.31
N ASP A 970 19.90 -7.59 -27.52
CA ASP A 970 20.34 -8.29 -28.73
C ASP A 970 21.87 -8.23 -28.95
N GLY A 971 22.58 -7.49 -28.10
CA GLY A 971 24.03 -7.30 -28.15
C GLY A 971 24.49 -6.18 -29.08
N ILE A 972 23.57 -5.44 -29.72
CA ILE A 972 23.83 -4.24 -30.52
C ILE A 972 23.40 -3.03 -29.68
N LEU A 973 24.34 -2.11 -29.44
CA LEU A 973 24.04 -0.93 -28.64
C LEU A 973 23.03 -0.02 -29.34
N ASN A 974 22.20 0.68 -28.56
CA ASN A 974 21.06 1.46 -29.04
C ASN A 974 21.42 2.44 -30.17
N ALA A 975 22.56 3.15 -30.09
CA ALA A 975 22.99 4.10 -31.12
C ALA A 975 23.76 3.47 -32.30
N ASP A 976 24.07 2.17 -32.23
CA ASP A 976 24.62 1.38 -33.34
C ASP A 976 23.53 0.60 -34.09
N GLN A 977 22.29 0.56 -33.58
CA GLN A 977 21.17 -0.05 -34.29
C GLN A 977 20.89 0.72 -35.59
N SER A 978 20.78 0.00 -36.70
CA SER A 978 20.42 0.61 -37.98
C SER A 978 18.98 1.10 -37.93
N LEU A 979 18.78 2.42 -38.09
CA LEU A 979 17.47 3.07 -38.24
C LEU A 979 16.56 2.38 -39.26
#